data_AF-A0A925FBL8-F1
#
_entry.id   AF-A0A925FBL8-F1
#
_cell.length_a   1.000
_cell.length_b   1.000
_cell.length_c   1.000
_cell.angle_alpha   90.00
_cell.angle_beta   90.00
_cell.angle_gamma   90.00
#
_symmetry.space_group_name_H-M   'P 1'
#
loop_
_entity.id
_entity.type
_entity.pdbx_description
1 polymer ?
#
loop_
_entity_poly.entity_id
_entity_poly.type
_entity_poly.pdbx_seq_one_letter_code
_entity_poly.pdbx_strand_id
1 'polypeptide(L)'
;MSPNRQLGSLTAALAVVFGACGGGDKGEPAGPAKVTSVTVTAPATQLEVGATLAFSYSARDAQGNSLPGRPVSWSSSATTVATVAGDGVVSGVGAGQATITATVEGVAGSASVTVVPTPVFAVIISPRTPVITAGETVQLSAVAQDAIGRPLSGRTVTWTANHPALATVSTTGLVTGVGSGTAGITASSEGKQDVISVRIRSLDAPTISTSSPTQWTPGSPATITGTNFSTIASENEVLVNSVKATVTASTATTISFSVPVASLLPCTPTGPVPVSVVVNGESASGTANLAMATPRTLAVGEHLLLASAADVSCNEFAVTGGRYLVTAFNASQSAGSLASFQLLGAATSQAASQNIMAALPAPSTATMGPLAGAMRASRDDAFALGHMAALEGNAALMQRNTHLKSALLQRRARAKQGKLGVSATARQVFASVGPSSGASAAPVAPPNVGDRLWKRMPKTFNNYGSFDSVRVRVAYVGPKLIIMEDSTNELFGTMDAEYQAVGTDFDNNMYAVLSSFGDPLALDDLTDNNGRVIALFTRRVNEYQLNNGGSLLGFVTSCDFFAQEDPDPENVCVPSNEGEYFYAIAPNPNGLRGKYDLATWKRYTRGTMIHEMKHVVMFVQRIFLDAVQSEETWLEEATAQMATELWARKIYGNYPTKSDIKWTDGPRCDYASASATCSDPVEAILHPFQFLYTHYSANETKSIINNSDLVIYGSSWSFARWATDTYDNGNESAFTRSLVQQRDDRGITNIVNRTGRPWAELLALFSMASTADNYPGGTITDSRLRLPGWNTRDMFSGMNANLVFRNADGSTTPAFPLQWPLRVRTPTFGTFSDVARNVSQLRGGGWVAWDISGTQVAPQVLAIRSIAGGPPPVGVGMVVLRVQ
;
A
#
# COMPACT_ATOMS: atom_id res chain seq x y z
N MET A 1 0.53 21.22 64.37
CA MET A 1 -0.47 21.56 65.39
C MET A 1 0.11 21.21 66.74
N SER A 2 0.30 22.24 67.57
CA SER A 2 0.37 22.18 69.04
C SER A 2 -0.71 21.25 69.65
N PRO A 3 -0.69 20.94 70.97
CA PRO A 3 0.47 20.67 71.85
C PRO A 3 0.16 19.62 72.95
N ASN A 4 1.13 19.42 73.87
CA ASN A 4 0.95 19.29 75.34
C ASN A 4 0.22 18.03 75.88
N ARG A 5 0.50 17.46 77.05
CA ARG A 5 1.16 17.79 78.34
C ARG A 5 1.08 16.44 79.12
N GLN A 6 1.81 16.07 80.17
CA GLN A 6 2.70 16.75 81.10
C GLN A 6 3.49 15.65 81.86
N LEU A 7 4.75 15.93 82.17
CA LEU A 7 5.55 15.21 83.16
C LEU A 7 5.08 15.54 84.59
N GLY A 8 5.15 14.56 85.47
CA GLY A 8 5.18 14.72 86.93
C GLY A 8 6.49 14.18 87.52
N SER A 9 7.22 15.07 88.19
CA SER A 9 8.32 14.94 89.18
C SER A 9 8.50 13.57 89.88
N LEU A 10 9.73 13.05 90.02
CA LEU A 10 10.66 13.22 91.17
C LEU A 10 9.93 13.05 92.53
N THR A 11 10.34 12.23 93.49
CA THR A 11 11.69 11.96 94.02
C THR A 11 11.60 10.80 95.02
N ALA A 12 12.72 10.11 95.26
CA ALA A 12 12.89 9.13 96.33
C ALA A 12 12.72 9.73 97.74
N ALA A 13 12.23 8.91 98.67
CA ALA A 13 12.57 9.00 100.09
C ALA A 13 12.66 7.58 100.66
N LEU A 14 13.89 7.13 100.90
CA LEU A 14 14.20 6.01 101.76
C LEU A 14 14.55 6.60 103.13
N ALA A 15 13.90 6.15 104.21
CA ALA A 15 14.45 6.31 105.55
C ALA A 15 14.04 5.14 106.45
N VAL A 16 15.06 4.63 107.12
CA VAL A 16 15.21 3.43 107.94
C VAL A 16 14.35 3.43 109.23
N VAL A 17 13.82 2.23 109.51
CA VAL A 17 13.56 1.50 110.77
C VAL A 17 13.81 2.18 112.14
N PHE A 18 12.73 2.14 112.95
CA PHE A 18 12.54 1.95 114.42
C PHE A 18 13.55 2.44 115.49
N GLY A 19 12.99 3.07 116.54
CA GLY A 19 13.27 2.65 117.94
C GLY A 19 13.50 3.74 118.99
N ALA A 20 12.53 3.90 119.91
CA ALA A 20 12.61 4.17 121.36
C ALA A 20 13.71 5.09 121.97
N CYS A 21 13.28 6.12 122.70
CA CYS A 21 13.86 6.53 124.00
C CYS A 21 13.09 5.77 125.12
N GLY A 22 13.63 5.33 126.25
CA GLY A 22 14.98 5.41 126.81
C GLY A 22 14.98 4.89 128.27
N GLY A 23 16.19 4.62 128.78
CA GLY A 23 16.53 4.39 130.20
C GLY A 23 16.95 2.94 130.48
N GLY A 24 18.14 2.61 131.01
CA GLY A 24 19.35 3.34 131.38
C GLY A 24 20.31 2.33 132.05
N ASP A 25 21.63 2.46 131.88
CA ASP A 25 22.67 2.29 132.90
C ASP A 25 24.08 2.14 132.30
N LYS A 26 25.08 2.37 133.16
CA LYS A 26 26.39 2.99 132.93
C LYS A 26 27.49 2.09 132.33
N GLY A 27 28.38 2.70 131.52
CA GLY A 27 29.74 2.21 131.19
C GLY A 27 30.55 3.22 130.35
N GLU A 28 31.62 3.79 130.89
CA GLU A 28 32.50 4.81 130.28
C GLU A 28 33.67 4.18 129.45
N PRO A 29 34.36 4.90 128.53
CA PRO A 29 34.21 4.77 127.08
C PRO A 29 35.36 4.05 126.34
N ALA A 30 35.01 3.43 125.19
CA ALA A 30 35.91 2.80 124.21
C ALA A 30 36.17 3.72 122.98
N GLY A 31 37.35 3.62 122.35
CA GLY A 31 37.82 4.49 121.27
C GLY A 31 37.04 4.42 119.92
N PRO A 32 37.42 5.23 118.90
CA PRO A 32 36.64 5.38 117.67
C PRO A 32 36.48 4.07 116.87
N ALA A 33 35.26 3.80 116.40
CA ALA A 33 34.89 2.56 115.71
C ALA A 33 35.60 2.41 114.36
N LYS A 34 36.26 1.26 114.18
CA LYS A 34 37.04 0.89 112.99
C LYS A 34 36.19 0.10 111.98
N VAL A 35 36.35 0.38 110.69
CA VAL A 35 35.72 -0.42 109.62
C VAL A 35 36.22 -1.87 109.69
N THR A 36 35.28 -2.81 109.68
CA THR A 36 35.57 -4.25 109.77
C THR A 36 35.07 -5.02 108.55
N SER A 37 34.01 -4.56 107.88
CA SER A 37 33.53 -5.16 106.63
C SER A 37 33.05 -4.13 105.61
N VAL A 38 33.32 -4.37 104.34
CA VAL A 38 32.75 -3.61 103.20
C VAL A 38 32.01 -4.57 102.28
N THR A 39 30.78 -4.22 101.89
CA THR A 39 29.97 -4.98 100.93
C THR A 39 29.65 -4.11 99.73
N VAL A 40 29.89 -4.62 98.52
CA VAL A 40 29.56 -3.94 97.26
C VAL A 40 28.32 -4.60 96.66
N THR A 41 27.36 -3.79 96.19
CA THR A 41 26.12 -4.23 95.55
C THR A 41 26.08 -3.74 94.10
N ALA A 42 25.96 -4.69 93.17
CA ALA A 42 25.73 -4.44 91.75
C ALA A 42 24.21 -4.46 91.46
N PRO A 43 23.64 -3.48 90.74
CA PRO A 43 22.21 -3.49 90.38
C PRO A 43 21.87 -4.52 89.29
N ALA A 44 22.86 -4.93 88.49
CA ALA A 44 22.74 -5.99 87.50
C ALA A 44 24.08 -6.72 87.35
N THR A 45 24.02 -8.01 87.02
CA THR A 45 25.21 -8.85 86.81
C THR A 45 25.75 -8.76 85.38
N GLN A 46 24.98 -8.18 84.44
CA GLN A 46 25.36 -8.02 83.04
C GLN A 46 25.27 -6.57 82.57
N LEU A 47 26.21 -6.17 81.72
CA LEU A 47 26.30 -4.83 81.13
C LEU A 47 26.69 -4.93 79.66
N GLU A 48 26.00 -4.26 78.75
CA GLU A 48 26.47 -4.23 77.36
C GLU A 48 27.71 -3.33 77.20
N VAL A 49 28.60 -3.65 76.25
CA VAL A 49 29.72 -2.76 75.89
C VAL A 49 29.18 -1.37 75.51
N GLY A 50 29.77 -0.32 76.08
CA GLY A 50 29.36 1.07 75.90
C GLY A 50 28.23 1.55 76.80
N ALA A 51 27.56 0.65 77.53
CA ALA A 51 26.56 1.02 78.54
C ALA A 51 27.20 1.20 79.94
N THR A 52 26.46 1.79 80.88
CA THR A 52 26.93 2.08 82.25
C THR A 52 25.98 1.54 83.32
N LEU A 53 26.52 1.22 84.51
CA LEU A 53 25.79 0.80 85.71
C LEU A 53 26.38 1.46 86.96
N ALA A 54 25.55 1.93 87.88
CA ALA A 54 26.01 2.51 89.15
C ALA A 54 26.11 1.43 90.25
N PHE A 55 27.32 1.20 90.78
CA PHE A 55 27.57 0.28 91.90
C PHE A 55 27.46 1.05 93.22
N SER A 56 27.07 0.35 94.29
CA SER A 56 26.98 0.93 95.64
C SER A 56 27.79 0.11 96.63
N TYR A 57 28.19 0.71 97.76
CA TYR A 57 28.91 0.03 98.84
C TYR A 57 28.31 0.35 100.21
N SER A 58 28.53 -0.53 101.19
CA SER A 58 28.26 -0.27 102.60
C SER A 58 29.44 -0.72 103.48
N ALA A 59 29.94 0.18 104.34
CA ALA A 59 30.97 -0.12 105.33
C ALA A 59 30.33 -0.31 106.71
N ARG A 60 30.79 -1.30 107.48
CA ARG A 60 30.29 -1.62 108.82
C ARG A 60 31.40 -1.87 109.84
N ASP A 61 31.15 -1.57 111.12
CA ASP A 61 32.04 -1.89 112.24
C ASP A 61 31.96 -3.37 112.66
N ALA A 62 32.72 -3.78 113.69
CA ALA A 62 32.75 -5.17 114.18
C ALA A 62 31.42 -5.61 114.81
N GLN A 63 30.56 -4.66 115.18
CA GLN A 63 29.22 -4.88 115.73
C GLN A 63 28.14 -4.89 114.63
N GLY A 64 28.53 -4.67 113.37
CA GLY A 64 27.63 -4.67 112.21
C GLY A 64 26.93 -3.34 111.95
N ASN A 65 27.23 -2.26 112.69
CA ASN A 65 26.64 -0.94 112.49
C ASN A 65 27.20 -0.29 111.23
N SER A 66 26.38 0.45 110.49
CA SER A 66 26.82 1.15 109.28
C SER A 66 27.68 2.38 109.61
N LEU A 67 28.76 2.56 108.87
CA LEU A 67 29.69 3.69 108.97
C LEU A 67 29.58 4.58 107.71
N PRO A 68 28.58 5.48 107.62
CA PRO A 68 28.39 6.34 106.46
C PRO A 68 29.45 7.44 106.38
N GLY A 69 29.67 7.98 105.17
CA GLY A 69 30.56 9.14 104.94
C GLY A 69 32.06 8.83 104.95
N ARG A 70 32.45 7.55 105.04
CA ARG A 70 33.86 7.15 104.98
C ARG A 70 34.36 7.24 103.53
N PRO A 71 35.56 7.81 103.27
CA PRO A 71 36.12 7.87 101.92
C PRO A 71 36.29 6.46 101.33
N VAL A 72 35.81 6.27 100.10
CA VAL A 72 35.93 5.02 99.35
C VAL A 72 36.88 5.21 98.17
N SER A 73 37.73 4.23 97.92
CA SER A 73 38.45 4.10 96.65
C SER A 73 37.88 2.93 95.87
N TRP A 74 37.57 3.18 94.59
CA TRP A 74 37.10 2.16 93.68
C TRP A 74 38.23 1.69 92.76
N SER A 75 38.24 0.40 92.49
CA SER A 75 39.12 -0.18 91.49
C SER A 75 38.39 -1.26 90.69
N SER A 76 38.80 -1.43 89.43
CA SER A 76 38.36 -2.53 88.59
C SER A 76 39.51 -3.49 88.40
N SER A 77 39.24 -4.80 88.50
CA SER A 77 40.23 -5.83 88.22
C SER A 77 40.64 -5.89 86.75
N ALA A 78 39.84 -5.34 85.83
CA ALA A 78 40.07 -5.37 84.39
C ALA A 78 39.52 -4.12 83.71
N THR A 79 40.30 -3.05 83.66
CA THR A 79 39.87 -1.75 83.08
C THR A 79 39.65 -1.79 81.57
N THR A 80 40.20 -2.78 80.86
CA THR A 80 39.89 -3.04 79.43
C THR A 80 38.53 -3.71 79.22
N VAL A 81 37.92 -4.26 80.28
CA VAL A 81 36.59 -4.89 80.28
C VAL A 81 35.56 -3.92 80.85
N ALA A 82 35.81 -3.36 82.04
CA ALA A 82 34.97 -2.34 82.65
C ALA A 82 35.80 -1.36 83.47
N THR A 83 35.56 -0.07 83.32
CA THR A 83 36.14 0.98 84.18
C THR A 83 35.16 1.37 85.26
N VAL A 84 35.65 1.85 86.40
CA VAL A 84 34.82 2.38 87.49
C VAL A 84 35.31 3.79 87.83
N ALA A 85 34.39 4.74 87.88
CA ALA A 85 34.65 6.11 88.31
C ALA A 85 34.64 6.23 89.84
N GLY A 86 35.14 7.35 90.38
CA GLY A 86 35.26 7.56 91.83
C GLY A 86 33.92 7.60 92.58
N ASP A 87 32.82 7.82 91.88
CA ASP A 87 31.45 7.77 92.39
C ASP A 87 30.80 6.38 92.34
N GLY A 88 31.51 5.37 91.83
CA GLY A 88 31.01 4.00 91.70
C GLY A 88 30.29 3.71 90.37
N VAL A 89 30.27 4.62 89.40
CA VAL A 89 29.71 4.35 88.07
C VAL A 89 30.68 3.49 87.26
N VAL A 90 30.19 2.33 86.81
CA VAL A 90 30.92 1.34 86.02
C VAL A 90 30.52 1.48 84.55
N SER A 91 31.49 1.61 83.65
CA SER A 91 31.30 1.68 82.20
C SER A 91 31.84 0.42 81.53
N GLY A 92 31.01 -0.24 80.71
CA GLY A 92 31.45 -1.40 79.92
C GLY A 92 32.34 -0.95 78.76
N VAL A 93 33.59 -1.44 78.73
CA VAL A 93 34.59 -1.08 77.71
C VAL A 93 34.81 -2.22 76.71
N GLY A 94 34.85 -3.45 77.18
CA GLY A 94 35.06 -4.64 76.36
C GLY A 94 34.36 -5.84 76.98
N ALA A 95 33.97 -6.82 76.16
CA ALA A 95 33.29 -8.01 76.67
C ALA A 95 34.23 -8.84 77.57
N GLY A 96 33.70 -9.33 78.68
CA GLY A 96 34.46 -10.08 79.69
C GLY A 96 33.90 -9.88 81.08
N GLN A 97 34.55 -10.46 82.09
CA GLN A 97 34.16 -10.25 83.48
C GLN A 97 35.16 -9.32 84.18
N ALA A 98 34.65 -8.36 84.94
CA ALA A 98 35.43 -7.49 85.80
C ALA A 98 34.89 -7.56 87.23
N THR A 99 35.79 -7.56 88.20
CA THR A 99 35.46 -7.44 89.62
C THR A 99 35.69 -6.00 90.04
N ILE A 100 34.63 -5.35 90.50
CA ILE A 100 34.64 -3.97 90.98
C ILE A 100 34.79 -4.00 92.49
N THR A 101 35.84 -3.36 93.00
CA THR A 101 36.22 -3.37 94.41
C THR A 101 36.09 -1.97 95.00
N ALA A 102 35.38 -1.86 96.12
CA ALA A 102 35.37 -0.68 96.98
C ALA A 102 36.27 -0.94 98.18
N THR A 103 37.21 -0.03 98.45
CA THR A 103 38.07 -0.09 99.64
C THR A 103 37.81 1.11 100.53
N VAL A 104 37.51 0.87 101.80
CA VAL A 104 37.25 1.89 102.82
C VAL A 104 38.16 1.62 104.01
N GLU A 105 39.03 2.57 104.34
CA GLU A 105 40.00 2.46 105.45
C GLU A 105 40.85 1.16 105.43
N GLY A 106 41.19 0.69 104.22
CA GLY A 106 41.97 -0.52 104.01
C GLY A 106 41.17 -1.83 104.01
N VAL A 107 39.86 -1.79 104.24
CA VAL A 107 38.96 -2.95 104.14
C VAL A 107 38.27 -2.94 102.79
N ALA A 108 38.32 -4.06 102.06
CA ALA A 108 37.79 -4.19 100.71
C ALA A 108 36.51 -5.04 100.66
N GLY A 109 35.57 -4.64 99.80
CA GLY A 109 34.44 -5.44 99.35
C GLY A 109 34.36 -5.41 97.83
N SER A 110 33.81 -6.43 97.21
CA SER A 110 33.76 -6.51 95.74
C SER A 110 32.48 -7.15 95.21
N ALA A 111 32.14 -6.80 93.96
CA ALA A 111 31.08 -7.43 93.18
C ALA A 111 31.55 -7.60 91.72
N SER A 112 31.14 -8.68 91.08
CA SER A 112 31.46 -8.94 89.67
C SER A 112 30.40 -8.34 88.73
N VAL A 113 30.86 -7.87 87.58
CA VAL A 113 30.03 -7.51 86.43
C VAL A 113 30.55 -8.25 85.21
N THR A 114 29.64 -8.83 84.44
CA THR A 114 29.97 -9.43 83.16
C THR A 114 29.54 -8.47 82.06
N VAL A 115 30.51 -7.88 81.37
CA VAL A 115 30.24 -7.06 80.19
C VAL A 115 30.02 -7.98 78.98
N VAL A 116 28.89 -7.84 78.30
CA VAL A 116 28.49 -8.64 77.13
C VAL A 116 28.53 -7.77 75.85
N PRO A 117 28.84 -8.32 74.67
CA PRO A 117 28.76 -7.58 73.41
C PRO A 117 27.31 -7.13 73.10
N THR A 118 27.14 -5.97 72.44
CA THR A 118 25.84 -5.55 71.88
C THR A 118 25.29 -6.61 70.92
N PRO A 119 24.02 -7.04 70.99
CA PRO A 119 23.51 -8.10 70.12
C PRO A 119 23.47 -7.67 68.64
N VAL A 120 23.77 -8.58 67.71
CA VAL A 120 23.54 -8.36 66.28
C VAL A 120 22.03 -8.31 66.02
N PHE A 121 21.56 -7.25 65.36
CA PHE A 121 20.17 -7.08 64.95
C PHE A 121 19.95 -7.49 63.50
N ALA A 122 20.85 -7.09 62.60
CA ALA A 122 20.80 -7.39 61.17
C ALA A 122 22.20 -7.69 60.60
N VAL A 123 22.23 -8.45 59.51
CA VAL A 123 23.40 -8.61 58.63
C VAL A 123 23.00 -7.98 57.30
N ILE A 124 23.92 -7.29 56.61
CA ILE A 124 23.65 -6.70 55.30
C ILE A 124 24.77 -7.08 54.34
N ILE A 125 24.41 -7.75 53.24
CA ILE A 125 25.34 -8.16 52.17
C ILE A 125 25.39 -7.08 51.07
N SER A 126 26.60 -6.78 50.57
CA SER A 126 26.83 -5.93 49.40
C SER A 126 27.91 -6.52 48.48
N PRO A 127 27.78 -6.44 47.14
CA PRO A 127 26.64 -5.90 46.37
C PRO A 127 25.39 -6.80 46.41
N ARG A 128 24.19 -6.24 46.15
CA ARG A 128 22.89 -6.96 46.30
C ARG A 128 22.52 -7.88 45.13
N THR A 129 22.94 -7.58 43.90
CA THR A 129 22.56 -8.33 42.68
C THR A 129 23.76 -8.53 41.74
N PRO A 130 24.82 -9.21 42.18
CA PRO A 130 25.97 -9.47 41.34
C PRO A 130 25.64 -10.43 40.18
N VAL A 131 26.21 -10.15 39.02
CA VAL A 131 26.18 -11.02 37.84
C VAL A 131 27.61 -11.35 37.47
N ILE A 132 27.93 -12.64 37.36
CA ILE A 132 29.24 -13.14 36.97
C ILE A 132 29.08 -14.21 35.88
N THR A 133 30.15 -14.52 35.19
CA THR A 133 30.22 -15.68 34.28
C THR A 133 30.74 -16.91 35.05
N ALA A 134 30.38 -18.12 34.64
CA ALA A 134 30.99 -19.33 35.21
C ALA A 134 32.53 -19.23 35.13
N GLY A 135 33.23 -19.62 36.20
CA GLY A 135 34.68 -19.45 36.34
C GLY A 135 35.13 -18.07 36.85
N GLU A 136 34.29 -17.04 36.75
CA GLU A 136 34.59 -15.73 37.34
C GLU A 136 34.25 -15.69 38.84
N THR A 137 34.75 -14.64 39.51
CA THR A 137 34.54 -14.44 40.94
C THR A 137 33.97 -13.06 41.22
N VAL A 138 33.23 -12.92 42.32
CA VAL A 138 32.80 -11.65 42.87
C VAL A 138 33.01 -11.63 44.38
N GLN A 139 33.61 -10.56 44.88
CA GLN A 139 33.80 -10.38 46.31
C GLN A 139 32.52 -9.77 46.92
N LEU A 140 31.93 -10.48 47.87
CA LEU A 140 30.86 -9.94 48.72
C LEU A 140 31.43 -9.44 50.04
N SER A 141 30.76 -8.46 50.62
CA SER A 141 31.01 -7.98 51.98
C SER A 141 29.73 -8.12 52.79
N ALA A 142 29.85 -8.40 54.10
CA ALA A 142 28.73 -8.46 55.01
C ALA A 142 29.03 -7.62 56.25
N VAL A 143 28.07 -6.79 56.65
CA VAL A 143 28.18 -5.92 57.82
C VAL A 143 27.10 -6.32 58.81
N ALA A 144 27.50 -6.75 60.01
CA ALA A 144 26.59 -6.92 61.14
C ALA A 144 26.26 -5.55 61.73
N GLN A 145 25.00 -5.30 62.07
CA GLN A 145 24.53 -4.02 62.59
C GLN A 145 23.68 -4.20 63.85
N ASP A 146 23.71 -3.19 64.73
CA ASP A 146 22.81 -3.09 65.88
C ASP A 146 21.40 -2.64 65.47
N ALA A 147 20.50 -2.52 66.45
CA ALA A 147 19.09 -2.16 66.22
C ALA A 147 18.87 -0.75 65.66
N ILE A 148 19.89 0.11 65.67
CA ILE A 148 19.85 1.48 65.13
C ILE A 148 20.71 1.63 63.86
N GLY A 149 21.17 0.52 63.29
CA GLY A 149 21.89 0.46 62.01
C GLY A 149 23.38 0.76 62.08
N ARG A 150 24.00 0.80 63.27
CA ARG A 150 25.45 1.02 63.39
C ARG A 150 26.22 -0.28 63.14
N PRO A 151 27.32 -0.24 62.39
CA PRO A 151 28.14 -1.43 62.13
C PRO A 151 28.81 -1.93 63.41
N LEU A 152 28.73 -3.24 63.65
CA LEU A 152 29.40 -3.93 64.75
C LEU A 152 30.69 -4.57 64.24
N SER A 153 31.83 -4.20 64.81
CA SER A 153 33.14 -4.75 64.47
C SER A 153 33.47 -6.01 65.28
N GLY A 154 34.45 -6.80 64.79
CA GLY A 154 34.91 -8.03 65.47
C GLY A 154 33.91 -9.20 65.44
N ARG A 155 32.81 -9.09 64.70
CA ARG A 155 31.81 -10.14 64.57
C ARG A 155 32.19 -11.15 63.51
N THR A 156 32.13 -12.42 63.88
CA THR A 156 32.32 -13.51 62.92
C THR A 156 31.10 -13.59 62.00
N VAL A 157 31.36 -13.49 60.70
CA VAL A 157 30.36 -13.77 59.66
C VAL A 157 30.65 -15.13 59.07
N THR A 158 29.63 -15.96 58.95
CA THR A 158 29.68 -17.25 58.27
C THR A 158 28.91 -17.16 56.96
N TRP A 159 29.52 -17.64 55.89
CA TRP A 159 28.96 -17.62 54.55
C TRP A 159 28.52 -19.02 54.13
N THR A 160 27.36 -19.13 53.48
CA THR A 160 26.86 -20.37 52.90
C THR A 160 26.22 -20.11 51.55
N ALA A 161 26.31 -21.09 50.65
CA ALA A 161 25.63 -21.09 49.36
C ALA A 161 24.58 -22.21 49.34
N ASN A 162 23.35 -21.91 48.91
CA ASN A 162 22.28 -22.91 48.86
C ASN A 162 22.42 -23.89 47.68
N HIS A 163 23.21 -23.54 46.66
CA HIS A 163 23.48 -24.36 45.48
C HIS A 163 24.98 -24.33 45.11
N PRO A 164 25.82 -25.10 45.83
CA PRO A 164 27.27 -25.12 45.59
C PRO A 164 27.66 -25.62 44.18
N ALA A 165 26.79 -26.38 43.51
CA ALA A 165 26.97 -26.76 42.11
C ALA A 165 26.86 -25.58 41.12
N LEU A 166 26.24 -24.47 41.54
CA LEU A 166 26.09 -23.24 40.73
C LEU A 166 27.08 -22.17 41.17
N ALA A 167 27.24 -21.95 42.47
CA ALA A 167 28.25 -21.05 43.01
C ALA A 167 28.72 -21.49 44.39
N THR A 168 30.02 -21.39 44.64
CA THR A 168 30.61 -21.58 45.96
C THR A 168 30.96 -20.22 46.58
N VAL A 169 31.01 -20.15 47.91
CA VAL A 169 31.42 -18.93 48.64
C VAL A 169 32.49 -19.29 49.67
N SER A 170 33.58 -18.52 49.71
CA SER A 170 34.66 -18.70 50.68
C SER A 170 34.27 -18.16 52.07
N THR A 171 35.10 -18.45 53.08
CA THR A 171 34.98 -17.86 54.43
C THR A 171 35.14 -16.34 54.45
N THR A 172 35.74 -15.74 53.42
CA THR A 172 35.90 -14.29 53.26
C THR A 172 34.81 -13.66 52.39
N GLY A 173 33.80 -14.41 51.95
CA GLY A 173 32.73 -13.90 51.09
C GLY A 173 33.08 -13.81 49.61
N LEU A 174 34.17 -14.43 49.15
CA LEU A 174 34.49 -14.52 47.72
C LEU A 174 33.60 -15.60 47.09
N VAL A 175 32.72 -15.20 46.18
CA VAL A 175 31.86 -16.11 45.44
C VAL A 175 32.52 -16.48 44.13
N THR A 176 32.57 -17.78 43.82
CA THR A 176 33.06 -18.32 42.55
C THR A 176 31.90 -18.96 41.79
N GLY A 177 31.67 -18.54 40.54
CA GLY A 177 30.69 -19.18 39.66
C GLY A 177 31.17 -20.56 39.22
N VAL A 178 30.39 -21.60 39.49
CA VAL A 178 30.70 -23.00 39.13
C VAL A 178 29.83 -23.48 37.96
N GLY A 179 28.54 -23.16 37.98
CA GLY A 179 27.56 -23.56 36.97
C GLY A 179 26.57 -22.43 36.69
N SER A 180 26.01 -22.40 35.49
CA SER A 180 25.06 -21.36 35.09
C SER A 180 23.73 -21.47 35.85
N GLY A 181 23.15 -20.33 36.23
CA GLY A 181 21.91 -20.29 37.00
C GLY A 181 21.91 -19.20 38.06
N THR A 182 21.12 -19.39 39.11
CA THR A 182 21.04 -18.46 40.25
C THR A 182 21.30 -19.21 41.54
N ALA A 183 22.26 -18.74 42.33
CA ALA A 183 22.58 -19.28 43.65
C ALA A 183 22.26 -18.24 44.73
N GLY A 184 21.62 -18.69 45.81
CA GLY A 184 21.40 -17.90 47.02
C GLY A 184 22.64 -17.96 47.92
N ILE A 185 23.20 -16.79 48.25
CA ILE A 185 24.33 -16.65 49.17
C ILE A 185 23.82 -16.03 50.46
N THR A 186 24.07 -16.72 51.57
CA THR A 186 23.65 -16.32 52.91
C THR A 186 24.87 -15.94 53.74
N ALA A 187 24.82 -14.76 54.36
CA ALA A 187 25.77 -14.35 55.39
C ALA A 187 25.04 -14.38 56.74
N SER A 188 25.60 -15.06 57.73
CA SER A 188 25.01 -15.15 59.07
C SER A 188 25.99 -14.77 60.17
N SER A 189 25.48 -14.08 61.20
CA SER A 189 26.21 -13.70 62.40
C SER A 189 25.25 -13.71 63.59
N GLU A 190 25.61 -14.43 64.65
CA GLU A 190 24.85 -14.49 65.93
C GLU A 190 23.34 -14.79 65.76
N GLY A 191 22.98 -15.68 64.84
CA GLY A 191 21.59 -16.07 64.60
C GLY A 191 20.78 -15.09 63.74
N LYS A 192 21.39 -14.02 63.22
CA LYS A 192 20.84 -13.15 62.18
C LYS A 192 21.46 -13.47 60.84
N GLN A 193 20.71 -13.28 59.77
CA GLN A 193 21.17 -13.57 58.42
C GLN A 193 20.60 -12.61 57.38
N ASP A 194 21.32 -12.50 56.26
CA ASP A 194 20.84 -11.88 55.02
C ASP A 194 21.13 -12.83 53.86
N VAL A 195 20.27 -12.81 52.84
CA VAL A 195 20.34 -13.70 51.69
C VAL A 195 20.23 -12.86 50.43
N ILE A 196 21.21 -13.01 49.53
CA ILE A 196 21.17 -12.41 48.20
C ILE A 196 21.21 -13.48 47.11
N SER A 197 20.79 -13.12 45.90
CA SER A 197 20.92 -13.99 44.73
C SER A 197 22.09 -13.54 43.86
N VAL A 198 22.98 -14.47 43.54
CA VAL A 198 24.07 -14.30 42.57
C VAL A 198 23.65 -14.98 41.28
N ARG A 199 23.72 -14.26 40.16
CA ARG A 199 23.41 -14.82 38.84
C ARG A 199 24.70 -15.19 38.11
N ILE A 200 24.77 -16.43 37.62
CA ILE A 200 25.93 -16.99 36.92
C ILE A 200 25.55 -17.26 35.46
N ARG A 201 26.25 -16.63 34.52
CA ARG A 201 26.09 -16.87 33.08
C ARG A 201 26.85 -18.12 32.65
N SER A 202 26.31 -18.84 31.67
CA SER A 202 26.99 -19.97 31.03
C SER A 202 28.15 -19.50 30.16
N LEU A 203 29.26 -20.26 30.15
CA LEU A 203 30.31 -20.20 29.12
C LEU A 203 30.05 -21.17 27.97
N ASP A 204 29.26 -22.21 28.22
CA ASP A 204 28.96 -23.18 27.19
C ASP A 204 28.09 -22.55 26.11
N ALA A 205 28.50 -22.75 24.85
CA ALA A 205 27.73 -22.29 23.71
C ALA A 205 26.30 -22.87 23.76
N PRO A 206 25.29 -22.09 23.31
CA PRO A 206 23.94 -22.61 23.15
C PRO A 206 23.93 -23.80 22.19
N THR A 207 22.93 -24.67 22.31
CA THR A 207 22.67 -25.71 21.30
C THR A 207 21.25 -25.58 20.77
N ILE A 208 21.02 -26.04 19.54
CA ILE A 208 19.69 -26.15 18.95
C ILE A 208 19.45 -27.64 18.68
N SER A 209 18.52 -28.26 19.39
CA SER A 209 18.20 -29.67 19.24
C SER A 209 16.98 -29.88 18.35
N THR A 210 15.88 -29.17 18.61
CA THR A 210 14.63 -29.28 17.85
C THR A 210 13.90 -27.94 17.80
N SER A 211 12.90 -27.85 16.91
CA SER A 211 12.00 -26.72 16.83
C SER A 211 10.54 -27.16 16.65
N SER A 212 9.62 -26.31 17.06
CA SER A 212 8.17 -26.52 16.91
C SER A 212 7.47 -25.19 16.57
N PRO A 213 6.49 -25.17 15.64
CA PRO A 213 6.06 -26.29 14.80
C PRO A 213 7.14 -26.73 13.80
N THR A 214 6.96 -27.89 13.16
CA THR A 214 7.92 -28.43 12.16
C THR A 214 8.04 -27.57 10.90
N GLN A 215 7.00 -26.78 10.59
CA GLN A 215 6.97 -25.78 9.53
C GLN A 215 6.52 -24.45 10.12
N TRP A 216 7.35 -23.41 9.95
CA TRP A 216 7.12 -22.07 10.46
C TRP A 216 6.39 -21.20 9.44
N THR A 217 5.62 -20.25 9.93
CA THR A 217 4.93 -19.22 9.13
C THR A 217 5.30 -17.85 9.67
N PRO A 218 5.60 -16.85 8.82
CA PRO A 218 5.92 -15.50 9.25
C PRO A 218 4.89 -14.91 10.22
N GLY A 219 5.36 -14.24 11.28
CA GLY A 219 4.50 -13.66 12.33
C GLY A 219 3.85 -14.65 13.28
N SER A 220 3.99 -15.96 13.06
CA SER A 220 3.44 -16.98 13.96
C SER A 220 4.39 -17.30 15.11
N PRO A 221 3.89 -17.75 16.27
CA PRO A 221 4.73 -18.20 17.37
C PRO A 221 5.48 -19.49 17.00
N ALA A 222 6.73 -19.59 17.45
CA ALA A 222 7.57 -20.78 17.33
C ALA A 222 8.40 -20.96 18.61
N THR A 223 8.89 -22.18 18.82
CA THR A 223 9.75 -22.56 19.93
C THR A 223 10.97 -23.31 19.43
N ILE A 224 12.14 -22.94 19.94
CA ILE A 224 13.39 -23.70 19.80
C ILE A 224 13.65 -24.43 21.13
N THR A 225 14.04 -25.70 21.05
CA THR A 225 14.48 -26.52 22.19
C THR A 225 15.96 -26.85 22.04
N GLY A 226 16.72 -26.73 23.12
CA GLY A 226 18.16 -26.92 23.15
C GLY A 226 18.71 -26.87 24.57
N THR A 227 19.94 -26.39 24.72
CA THR A 227 20.61 -26.21 26.02
C THR A 227 21.35 -24.87 26.07
N ASN A 228 21.70 -24.44 27.29
CA ASN A 228 22.49 -23.24 27.57
C ASN A 228 21.85 -21.92 27.09
N PHE A 229 20.52 -21.86 27.06
CA PHE A 229 19.79 -20.62 26.84
C PHE A 229 19.70 -19.79 28.12
N SER A 230 19.59 -18.46 27.99
CA SER A 230 19.34 -17.61 29.16
C SER A 230 17.87 -17.72 29.58
N THR A 231 17.61 -17.80 30.89
CA THR A 231 16.24 -17.69 31.43
C THR A 231 15.67 -16.27 31.34
N ILE A 232 16.48 -15.29 30.91
CA ILE A 232 16.07 -13.91 30.65
C ILE A 232 15.88 -13.74 29.15
N ALA A 233 14.64 -13.52 28.72
CA ALA A 233 14.28 -13.43 27.30
C ALA A 233 15.13 -12.42 26.51
N SER A 234 15.41 -11.23 27.07
CA SER A 234 16.17 -10.17 26.42
C SER A 234 17.67 -10.47 26.23
N GLU A 235 18.20 -11.52 26.87
CA GLU A 235 19.58 -11.96 26.69
C GLU A 235 19.74 -13.03 25.60
N ASN A 236 18.62 -13.55 25.08
CA ASN A 236 18.63 -14.44 23.94
C ASN A 236 18.29 -13.65 22.67
N GLU A 237 19.09 -13.83 21.64
CA GLU A 237 18.79 -13.33 20.31
C GLU A 237 18.55 -14.50 19.37
N VAL A 238 17.37 -14.53 18.74
CA VAL A 238 17.03 -15.52 17.72
C VAL A 238 17.04 -14.82 16.37
N LEU A 239 17.83 -15.33 15.42
CA LEU A 239 17.80 -14.88 14.03
C LEU A 239 17.20 -15.97 13.15
N VAL A 240 16.21 -15.62 12.35
CA VAL A 240 15.60 -16.50 11.34
C VAL A 240 15.98 -15.93 9.98
N ASN A 241 16.77 -16.68 9.21
CA ASN A 241 17.32 -16.22 7.94
C ASN A 241 18.02 -14.84 8.05
N SER A 242 18.83 -14.68 9.11
CA SER A 242 19.52 -13.43 9.47
C SER A 242 18.63 -12.26 9.89
N VAL A 243 17.33 -12.46 10.05
CA VAL A 243 16.39 -11.44 10.55
C VAL A 243 16.08 -11.72 12.01
N LYS A 244 16.27 -10.71 12.87
CA LYS A 244 16.02 -10.81 14.30
C LYS A 244 14.53 -11.06 14.59
N ALA A 245 14.26 -12.11 15.35
CA ALA A 245 12.94 -12.46 15.83
C ALA A 245 12.67 -11.86 17.22
N THR A 246 11.39 -11.75 17.58
CA THR A 246 11.01 -11.22 18.90
C THR A 246 10.89 -12.39 19.88
N VAL A 247 11.82 -12.49 20.83
CA VAL A 247 11.76 -13.50 21.91
C VAL A 247 10.69 -13.10 22.92
N THR A 248 9.75 -14.00 23.19
CA THR A 248 8.60 -13.77 24.07
C THR A 248 8.78 -14.43 25.44
N ALA A 249 9.47 -15.56 25.51
CA ALA A 249 9.81 -16.24 26.76
C ALA A 249 11.03 -17.15 26.58
N SER A 250 11.74 -17.45 27.67
CA SER A 250 12.85 -18.41 27.63
C SER A 250 13.03 -19.16 28.96
N THR A 251 13.52 -20.38 28.86
CA THR A 251 14.05 -21.20 29.96
C THR A 251 15.48 -21.61 29.61
N ALA A 252 16.14 -22.39 30.46
CA ALA A 252 17.47 -22.92 30.15
C ALA A 252 17.51 -23.85 28.92
N THR A 253 16.36 -24.40 28.50
CA THR A 253 16.25 -25.39 27.42
C THR A 253 15.25 -25.04 26.33
N THR A 254 14.47 -23.97 26.48
CA THR A 254 13.49 -23.53 25.49
C THR A 254 13.53 -22.02 25.26
N ILE A 255 13.34 -21.59 24.02
CA ILE A 255 13.09 -20.20 23.65
C ILE A 255 11.81 -20.15 22.83
N SER A 256 10.80 -19.43 23.32
CA SER A 256 9.60 -19.08 22.56
C SER A 256 9.75 -17.69 21.97
N PHE A 257 9.38 -17.54 20.70
CA PHE A 257 9.54 -16.30 19.95
C PHE A 257 8.45 -16.18 18.87
N SER A 258 8.27 -14.98 18.33
CA SER A 258 7.49 -14.78 17.11
C SER A 258 8.42 -14.79 15.90
N VAL A 259 8.13 -15.66 14.92
CA VAL A 259 8.84 -15.66 13.62
C VAL A 259 8.73 -14.25 13.01
N PRO A 260 9.79 -13.69 12.41
CA PRO A 260 9.71 -12.36 11.79
C PRO A 260 8.56 -12.28 10.77
N VAL A 261 7.94 -11.11 10.66
CA VAL A 261 6.85 -10.90 9.71
C VAL A 261 7.35 -10.94 8.27
N ALA A 262 6.48 -11.32 7.33
CA ALA A 262 6.85 -11.60 5.94
C ALA A 262 7.51 -10.41 5.23
N SER A 263 7.20 -9.17 5.61
CA SER A 263 7.78 -7.95 5.04
C SER A 263 9.27 -7.76 5.35
N LEU A 264 9.80 -8.45 6.37
CA LEU A 264 11.21 -8.37 6.78
C LEU A 264 12.05 -9.52 6.20
N LEU A 265 11.42 -10.60 5.76
CA LEU A 265 12.08 -11.81 5.28
C LEU A 265 12.17 -11.79 3.74
N PRO A 266 13.26 -12.29 3.15
CA PRO A 266 13.36 -12.42 1.70
C PRO A 266 12.35 -13.44 1.18
N CYS A 267 11.81 -13.22 -0.02
CA CYS A 267 10.94 -14.22 -0.64
C CYS A 267 11.76 -15.44 -1.08
N THR A 268 11.51 -16.57 -0.43
CA THR A 268 12.13 -17.86 -0.71
C THR A 268 11.04 -18.93 -0.82
N PRO A 269 11.27 -20.03 -1.56
CA PRO A 269 10.41 -21.21 -1.54
C PRO A 269 10.25 -21.75 -0.14
N THR A 270 9.22 -22.55 0.06
CA THR A 270 9.04 -23.28 1.31
C THR A 270 10.18 -24.26 1.49
N GLY A 271 10.91 -24.18 2.59
CA GLY A 271 12.05 -25.06 2.82
C GLY A 271 12.91 -24.69 4.03
N PRO A 272 14.03 -25.40 4.23
CA PRO A 272 14.92 -25.17 5.35
C PRO A 272 15.62 -23.80 5.23
N VAL A 273 15.54 -22.99 6.28
CA VAL A 273 16.25 -21.72 6.43
C VAL A 273 17.20 -21.77 7.62
N PRO A 274 18.33 -21.03 7.58
CA PRO A 274 19.24 -20.97 8.70
C PRO A 274 18.57 -20.26 9.88
N VAL A 275 18.78 -20.83 11.07
CA VAL A 275 18.35 -20.26 12.35
C VAL A 275 19.56 -20.19 13.25
N SER A 276 19.78 -19.06 13.92
CA SER A 276 20.79 -18.97 14.96
C SER A 276 20.21 -18.44 16.26
N VAL A 277 20.79 -18.92 17.35
CA VAL A 277 20.53 -18.44 18.70
C VAL A 277 21.84 -17.91 19.24
N VAL A 278 21.87 -16.64 19.62
CA VAL A 278 23.00 -15.99 20.29
C VAL A 278 22.64 -15.74 21.74
N VAL A 279 23.49 -16.21 22.65
CA VAL A 279 23.32 -16.06 24.10
C VAL A 279 24.64 -15.59 24.67
N ASN A 280 24.66 -14.39 25.27
CA ASN A 280 25.86 -13.81 25.89
C ASN A 280 27.11 -13.75 24.98
N GLY A 281 26.95 -13.65 23.66
CA GLY A 281 28.04 -13.58 22.69
C GLY A 281 28.41 -14.92 22.04
N GLU A 282 27.97 -16.04 22.60
CA GLU A 282 28.14 -17.37 22.00
C GLU A 282 26.95 -17.71 21.10
N SER A 283 27.18 -18.49 20.04
CA SER A 283 26.18 -18.77 19.02
C SER A 283 25.99 -20.25 18.70
N ALA A 284 24.73 -20.62 18.47
CA ALA A 284 24.32 -21.91 17.93
C ALA A 284 23.71 -21.69 16.55
N SER A 285 23.96 -22.59 15.61
CA SER A 285 23.31 -22.60 14.30
C SER A 285 22.51 -23.87 14.10
N GLY A 286 21.36 -23.75 13.43
CA GLY A 286 20.48 -24.84 13.07
C GLY A 286 19.68 -24.50 11.82
N THR A 287 18.71 -25.35 11.49
CA THR A 287 17.77 -25.09 10.40
C THR A 287 16.34 -25.30 10.87
N ALA A 288 15.41 -24.57 10.26
CA ALA A 288 13.97 -24.78 10.43
C ALA A 288 13.29 -24.65 9.07
N ASN A 289 12.22 -25.42 8.84
CA ASN A 289 11.45 -25.26 7.61
C ASN A 289 10.56 -24.03 7.73
N LEU A 290 10.66 -23.09 6.79
CA LEU A 290 9.89 -21.86 6.76
C LEU A 290 9.04 -21.81 5.48
N ALA A 291 7.73 -21.67 5.63
CA ALA A 291 6.80 -21.43 4.53
C ALA A 291 6.66 -19.93 4.28
N MET A 292 7.65 -19.38 3.57
CA MET A 292 7.67 -17.96 3.17
C MET A 292 6.70 -17.68 2.02
N ALA A 293 6.72 -18.53 1.00
CA ALA A 293 5.90 -18.38 -0.18
C ALA A 293 4.53 -19.04 0.05
N THR A 294 3.48 -18.39 -0.44
CA THR A 294 2.14 -18.98 -0.44
C THR A 294 2.10 -20.09 -1.49
N PRO A 295 1.82 -21.36 -1.13
CA PRO A 295 1.74 -22.45 -2.10
C PRO A 295 0.56 -22.23 -3.05
N ARG A 296 0.81 -22.38 -4.35
CA ARG A 296 -0.17 -22.25 -5.44
C ARG A 296 -0.12 -23.50 -6.31
N THR A 297 -1.28 -23.91 -6.78
CA THR A 297 -1.44 -24.98 -7.78
C THR A 297 -2.46 -24.50 -8.80
N LEU A 298 -2.16 -24.70 -10.08
CA LEU A 298 -3.06 -24.36 -11.19
C LEU A 298 -3.19 -25.57 -12.11
N ALA A 299 -4.43 -25.94 -12.42
CA ALA A 299 -4.73 -26.84 -13.52
C ALA A 299 -4.44 -26.16 -14.87
N VAL A 300 -4.27 -26.94 -15.93
CA VAL A 300 -4.12 -26.40 -17.29
C VAL A 300 -5.40 -25.65 -17.68
N GLY A 301 -5.24 -24.40 -18.10
CA GLY A 301 -6.30 -23.43 -18.40
C GLY A 301 -6.77 -22.58 -17.21
N GLU A 302 -6.35 -22.91 -15.99
CA GLU A 302 -6.68 -22.15 -14.79
C GLU A 302 -5.75 -20.94 -14.60
N HIS A 303 -6.28 -19.85 -14.05
CA HIS A 303 -5.53 -18.66 -13.72
C HIS A 303 -5.70 -18.24 -12.27
N LEU A 304 -4.71 -17.50 -11.76
CA LEU A 304 -4.69 -16.87 -10.45
C LEU A 304 -4.50 -15.37 -10.60
N LEU A 305 -5.46 -14.60 -10.07
CA LEU A 305 -5.38 -13.14 -9.96
C LEU A 305 -4.79 -12.75 -8.59
N LEU A 306 -3.74 -11.94 -8.61
CA LEU A 306 -3.06 -11.37 -7.45
C LEU A 306 -3.09 -9.85 -7.57
N ALA A 307 -4.11 -9.21 -7.00
CA ALA A 307 -4.41 -7.80 -7.27
C ALA A 307 -3.78 -6.80 -6.27
N SER A 308 -3.25 -7.28 -5.13
CA SER A 308 -2.64 -6.43 -4.11
C SER A 308 -1.14 -6.66 -3.95
N ALA A 309 -0.45 -5.70 -3.33
CA ALA A 309 0.97 -5.83 -2.98
C ALA A 309 1.23 -7.05 -2.08
N ALA A 310 0.31 -7.38 -1.17
CA ALA A 310 0.44 -8.58 -0.34
C ALA A 310 0.35 -9.86 -1.19
N ASP A 311 -0.60 -9.91 -2.14
CA ASP A 311 -0.85 -11.08 -2.97
C ASP A 311 0.31 -11.38 -3.92
N VAL A 312 0.93 -10.36 -4.51
CA VAL A 312 2.07 -10.54 -5.44
C VAL A 312 3.41 -10.74 -4.72
N SER A 313 3.42 -10.70 -3.38
CA SER A 313 4.68 -10.62 -2.64
C SER A 313 5.47 -11.93 -2.61
N CYS A 314 4.85 -13.11 -2.52
CA CYS A 314 5.60 -14.36 -2.51
C CYS A 314 4.69 -15.56 -2.76
N ASN A 315 4.76 -16.13 -3.97
CA ASN A 315 3.92 -17.26 -4.37
C ASN A 315 4.80 -18.38 -4.91
N GLU A 316 4.58 -19.61 -4.46
CA GLU A 316 5.33 -20.79 -4.88
C GLU A 316 4.41 -21.73 -5.64
N PHE A 317 4.73 -21.96 -6.91
CA PHE A 317 3.98 -22.85 -7.79
C PHE A 317 4.61 -24.23 -7.78
N ALA A 318 3.78 -25.26 -7.55
CA ALA A 318 4.21 -26.65 -7.48
C ALA A 318 4.94 -27.12 -8.76
N VAL A 319 5.70 -28.21 -8.64
CA VAL A 319 6.39 -28.84 -9.78
C VAL A 319 5.38 -29.58 -10.64
N THR A 320 4.81 -28.89 -11.62
CA THR A 320 3.85 -29.46 -12.57
C THR A 320 4.42 -29.59 -13.98
N GLY A 321 5.58 -28.99 -14.24
CA GLY A 321 6.06 -28.73 -15.59
C GLY A 321 5.09 -27.80 -16.34
N GLY A 322 5.19 -27.82 -17.67
CA GLY A 322 4.26 -27.13 -18.55
C GLY A 322 4.69 -25.71 -18.91
N ARG A 323 3.72 -24.85 -19.18
CA ARG A 323 3.95 -23.47 -19.63
C ARG A 323 2.98 -22.52 -18.95
N TYR A 324 3.51 -21.39 -18.47
CA TYR A 324 2.74 -20.37 -17.77
C TYR A 324 2.86 -19.03 -18.49
N LEU A 325 1.73 -18.38 -18.71
CA LEU A 325 1.69 -16.96 -19.05
C LEU A 325 1.53 -16.16 -17.77
N VAL A 326 2.32 -15.11 -17.63
CA VAL A 326 2.23 -14.18 -16.50
C VAL A 326 2.06 -12.78 -17.05
N THR A 327 1.12 -12.01 -16.52
CA THR A 327 1.07 -10.56 -16.76
C THR A 327 1.21 -9.82 -15.45
N ALA A 328 1.94 -8.70 -15.46
CA ALA A 328 1.94 -7.75 -14.35
C ALA A 328 1.39 -6.41 -14.86
N PHE A 329 0.50 -5.81 -14.10
CA PHE A 329 -0.25 -4.62 -14.51
C PHE A 329 -0.17 -3.54 -13.44
N ASN A 330 -0.29 -2.27 -13.85
CA ASN A 330 -0.36 -1.14 -12.94
C ASN A 330 -1.81 -0.59 -12.91
N ALA A 331 -2.54 -0.90 -11.84
CA ALA A 331 -3.94 -0.51 -11.64
C ALA A 331 -4.12 0.97 -11.23
N SER A 332 -3.08 1.80 -11.28
CA SER A 332 -3.23 3.25 -11.15
C SER A 332 -4.24 3.78 -12.17
N GLN A 333 -5.18 4.59 -11.69
CA GLN A 333 -6.16 5.31 -12.52
C GLN A 333 -5.56 6.55 -13.21
N SER A 334 -4.29 6.86 -12.92
CA SER A 334 -3.53 7.91 -13.61
C SER A 334 -2.51 7.27 -14.57
N ALA A 335 -2.62 7.60 -15.87
CA ALA A 335 -1.67 7.19 -16.91
C ALA A 335 -0.23 7.70 -16.68
N GLY A 336 -0.08 8.78 -15.90
CA GLY A 336 1.21 9.35 -15.53
C GLY A 336 1.93 8.61 -14.41
N SER A 337 1.21 7.77 -13.65
CA SER A 337 1.82 6.98 -12.58
C SER A 337 2.74 5.91 -13.15
N LEU A 338 4.00 5.91 -12.73
CA LEU A 338 5.01 4.96 -13.16
C LEU A 338 5.34 3.99 -12.03
N ALA A 339 5.36 2.70 -12.34
CA ALA A 339 5.82 1.66 -11.44
C ALA A 339 7.12 1.04 -11.97
N SER A 340 8.08 0.83 -11.06
CA SER A 340 9.35 0.16 -11.35
C SER A 340 9.49 -1.03 -10.40
N PHE A 341 9.67 -2.23 -10.94
CA PHE A 341 9.71 -3.46 -10.16
C PHE A 341 10.50 -4.56 -10.86
N GLN A 342 10.65 -5.68 -10.19
CA GLN A 342 11.23 -6.90 -10.72
C GLN A 342 10.32 -8.09 -10.42
N LEU A 343 10.13 -8.95 -11.43
CA LEU A 343 9.48 -10.25 -11.26
C LEU A 343 10.54 -11.31 -10.95
N LEU A 344 10.58 -11.80 -9.72
CA LEU A 344 11.54 -12.82 -9.29
C LEU A 344 11.09 -14.22 -9.73
N GLY A 345 12.06 -15.04 -10.15
CA GLY A 345 11.86 -16.43 -10.60
C GLY A 345 12.49 -17.53 -9.72
N ALA A 346 13.19 -17.20 -8.64
CA ALA A 346 13.78 -18.22 -7.77
C ALA A 346 13.97 -17.74 -6.33
N ALA A 347 14.17 -18.72 -5.45
CA ALA A 347 14.76 -18.51 -4.13
C ALA A 347 16.04 -17.69 -4.24
N THR A 348 16.17 -16.68 -3.40
CA THR A 348 17.35 -15.83 -3.19
C THR A 348 17.54 -14.70 -4.20
N SER A 349 17.31 -13.48 -3.72
CA SER A 349 18.37 -12.48 -3.79
C SER A 349 18.97 -12.37 -2.38
N GLN A 350 20.20 -12.88 -2.21
CA GLN A 350 21.08 -12.38 -1.15
C GLN A 350 21.18 -10.86 -1.26
N ALA A 351 21.41 -10.21 -0.11
CA ALA A 351 21.57 -8.77 0.05
C ALA A 351 22.25 -8.12 -1.16
N ALA A 352 21.60 -7.11 -1.73
CA ALA A 352 22.21 -6.24 -2.71
C ALA A 352 23.54 -5.71 -2.15
N SER A 353 24.66 -6.11 -2.72
CA SER A 353 25.83 -5.25 -2.69
C SER A 353 25.40 -3.95 -3.37
N GLN A 354 25.53 -2.84 -2.64
CA GLN A 354 25.33 -1.50 -3.17
C GLN A 354 26.39 -1.21 -4.23
N ASN A 355 26.21 -1.73 -5.44
CA ASN A 355 26.76 -1.12 -6.62
C ASN A 355 25.67 -0.21 -7.16
N ILE A 356 25.78 1.07 -6.81
CA ILE A 356 25.13 2.15 -7.54
C ILE A 356 25.67 2.07 -8.97
N MET A 357 25.05 1.24 -9.82
CA MET A 357 25.25 1.32 -11.25
C MET A 357 24.39 2.48 -11.75
N ALA A 358 25.10 3.48 -12.28
CA ALA A 358 24.56 4.55 -13.07
C ALA A 358 23.49 4.03 -14.05
N ALA A 359 22.47 4.87 -14.27
CA ALA A 359 21.41 4.67 -15.26
C ALA A 359 21.91 3.81 -16.43
N LEU A 360 21.40 2.58 -16.51
CA LEU A 360 21.60 1.74 -17.67
C LEU A 360 21.11 2.55 -18.88
N PRO A 361 21.89 2.64 -19.98
CA PRO A 361 21.38 3.21 -21.21
C PRO A 361 20.11 2.45 -21.58
N ALA A 362 19.12 3.17 -22.10
CA ALA A 362 17.93 2.57 -22.70
C ALA A 362 18.34 1.31 -23.48
N PRO A 363 17.60 0.19 -23.36
CA PRO A 363 17.89 -1.00 -24.14
C PRO A 363 18.06 -0.56 -25.58
N SER A 364 19.16 -0.99 -26.19
CA SER A 364 19.59 -0.56 -27.51
C SER A 364 18.37 -0.38 -28.39
N THR A 365 18.15 0.85 -28.82
CA THR A 365 17.37 1.11 -30.00
C THR A 365 18.02 0.22 -31.06
N ALA A 366 17.42 -0.94 -31.32
CA ALA A 366 17.39 -1.45 -32.66
C ALA A 366 16.79 -0.27 -33.43
N THR A 367 17.68 0.54 -33.98
CA THR A 367 17.35 1.58 -34.92
C THR A 367 16.65 0.84 -36.03
N MET A 368 15.31 0.86 -35.99
CA MET A 368 14.55 0.80 -37.23
C MET A 368 15.22 1.84 -38.10
N GLY A 369 15.86 1.38 -39.18
CA GLY A 369 16.52 2.27 -40.12
C GLY A 369 15.55 3.43 -40.46
N PRO A 370 16.06 4.66 -40.64
CA PRO A 370 15.25 5.88 -40.70
C PRO A 370 14.28 5.99 -41.90
N LEU A 371 13.95 4.88 -42.56
CA LEU A 371 13.19 4.86 -43.81
C LEU A 371 11.89 4.04 -43.78
N ALA A 372 11.53 3.36 -42.68
CA ALA A 372 10.32 2.51 -42.65
C ALA A 372 9.16 3.04 -41.78
N GLY A 373 9.38 3.99 -40.86
CA GLY A 373 8.29 4.55 -40.02
C GLY A 373 7.79 5.94 -40.42
N ALA A 374 8.49 6.63 -41.33
CA ALA A 374 8.45 8.10 -41.34
C ALA A 374 7.44 8.77 -42.30
N MET A 375 6.76 8.05 -43.20
CA MET A 375 5.94 8.70 -44.25
C MET A 375 4.41 8.51 -44.16
N ARG A 376 3.88 7.62 -43.31
CA ARG A 376 2.43 7.57 -42.99
C ARG A 376 2.12 7.94 -41.54
N ALA A 377 2.92 7.43 -40.58
CA ALA A 377 2.71 7.69 -39.15
C ALA A 377 2.73 9.19 -38.76
N SER A 378 3.65 10.01 -39.28
CA SER A 378 3.76 11.42 -38.84
C SER A 378 2.57 12.34 -39.21
N ARG A 379 1.68 11.92 -40.11
CA ARG A 379 0.53 12.71 -40.55
C ARG A 379 -0.74 12.27 -39.86
N ASP A 380 -1.04 10.98 -39.89
CA ASP A 380 -2.18 10.37 -39.18
C ASP A 380 -2.11 10.67 -37.67
N ASP A 381 -0.89 10.79 -37.14
CA ASP A 381 -0.68 11.18 -35.75
C ASP A 381 -1.09 12.63 -35.46
N ALA A 382 -0.80 13.57 -36.37
CA ALA A 382 -1.23 14.96 -36.23
C ALA A 382 -2.76 15.10 -36.37
N PHE A 383 -3.40 14.26 -37.20
CA PHE A 383 -4.87 14.21 -37.30
C PHE A 383 -5.49 13.77 -35.98
N ALA A 384 -5.02 12.64 -35.47
CA ALA A 384 -5.57 12.01 -34.27
C ALA A 384 -5.37 12.88 -33.02
N LEU A 385 -4.24 13.61 -32.91
CA LEU A 385 -4.01 14.57 -31.81
C LEU A 385 -4.91 15.82 -31.91
N GLY A 386 -5.10 16.34 -33.13
CA GLY A 386 -6.00 17.47 -33.37
C GLY A 386 -7.45 17.13 -33.04
N HIS A 387 -7.89 15.91 -33.37
CA HIS A 387 -9.22 15.40 -33.05
C HIS A 387 -9.45 15.31 -31.53
N MET A 388 -8.53 14.68 -30.79
CA MET A 388 -8.66 14.58 -29.33
C MET A 388 -8.71 15.95 -28.65
N ALA A 389 -7.93 16.92 -29.12
CA ALA A 389 -7.97 18.28 -28.63
C ALA A 389 -9.33 18.97 -28.91
N ALA A 390 -9.96 18.65 -30.05
CA ALA A 390 -11.30 19.14 -30.37
C ALA A 390 -12.36 18.54 -29.44
N LEU A 391 -12.27 17.25 -29.12
CA LEU A 391 -13.18 16.58 -28.19
C LEU A 391 -13.06 17.13 -26.76
N GLU A 392 -11.83 17.32 -26.26
CA GLU A 392 -11.60 17.97 -24.96
C GLU A 392 -12.09 19.44 -24.97
N GLY A 393 -11.91 20.15 -26.08
CA GLY A 393 -12.47 21.50 -26.26
C GLY A 393 -13.99 21.52 -26.19
N ASN A 394 -14.66 20.53 -26.75
CA ASN A 394 -16.12 20.37 -26.67
C ASN A 394 -16.59 20.01 -25.25
N ALA A 395 -15.86 19.15 -24.54
CA ALA A 395 -16.16 18.88 -23.13
C ALA A 395 -16.07 20.16 -22.28
N ALA A 396 -15.06 21.00 -22.53
CA ALA A 396 -14.92 22.30 -21.88
C ALA A 396 -16.02 23.29 -22.26
N LEU A 397 -16.52 23.27 -23.50
CA LEU A 397 -17.69 24.06 -23.91
C LEU A 397 -18.95 23.68 -23.12
N MET A 398 -19.25 22.39 -23.02
CA MET A 398 -20.41 21.92 -22.26
C MET A 398 -20.36 22.33 -20.79
N GLN A 399 -19.16 22.34 -20.20
CA GLN A 399 -18.94 22.76 -18.81
C GLN A 399 -19.09 24.29 -18.63
N ARG A 400 -18.65 25.10 -19.60
CA ARG A 400 -18.80 26.56 -19.55
C ARG A 400 -20.25 26.99 -19.79
N ASN A 401 -20.94 26.37 -20.74
CA ASN A 401 -22.29 26.74 -21.16
C ASN A 401 -23.40 26.06 -20.33
N THR A 402 -23.20 25.93 -19.02
CA THR A 402 -24.19 25.32 -18.11
C THR A 402 -25.50 26.11 -18.05
N HIS A 403 -25.46 27.44 -18.25
CA HIS A 403 -26.65 28.28 -18.36
C HIS A 403 -27.47 27.94 -19.62
N LEU A 404 -26.83 27.82 -20.79
CA LEU A 404 -27.49 27.41 -22.06
C LEU A 404 -28.11 26.02 -21.93
N LYS A 405 -27.38 25.09 -21.33
CA LYS A 405 -27.88 23.74 -21.02
C LYS A 405 -29.12 23.80 -20.12
N SER A 406 -29.07 24.61 -19.07
CA SER A 406 -30.20 24.80 -18.15
C SER A 406 -31.42 25.40 -18.86
N ALA A 407 -31.22 26.42 -19.71
CA ALA A 407 -32.28 27.02 -20.51
C ALA A 407 -32.90 26.00 -21.49
N LEU A 408 -32.09 25.18 -22.15
CA LEU A 408 -32.54 24.10 -23.03
C LEU A 408 -33.39 23.07 -22.27
N LEU A 409 -32.94 22.63 -21.10
CA LEU A 409 -33.68 21.67 -20.26
C LEU A 409 -34.97 22.27 -19.66
N GLN A 410 -34.99 23.58 -19.36
CA GLN A 410 -36.21 24.26 -18.95
C GLN A 410 -37.23 24.34 -20.09
N ARG A 411 -36.81 24.61 -21.34
CA ARG A 411 -37.69 24.55 -22.53
C ARG A 411 -38.35 23.18 -22.63
N ARG A 412 -37.57 22.12 -22.44
CA ARG A 412 -38.06 20.73 -22.41
C ARG A 412 -39.08 20.47 -21.31
N ALA A 413 -38.81 20.93 -20.08
CA ALA A 413 -39.73 20.76 -18.95
C ALA A 413 -41.09 21.43 -19.22
N ARG A 414 -41.07 22.65 -19.78
CA ARG A 414 -42.28 23.38 -20.19
C ARG A 414 -43.04 22.65 -21.30
N ALA A 415 -42.33 22.15 -22.32
CA ALA A 415 -42.93 21.36 -23.41
C ALA A 415 -43.63 20.08 -22.90
N LYS A 416 -43.03 19.37 -21.94
CA LYS A 416 -43.66 18.20 -21.29
C LYS A 416 -44.90 18.58 -20.47
N GLN A 417 -44.86 19.68 -19.71
CA GLN A 417 -46.01 20.16 -18.94
C GLN A 417 -47.19 20.58 -19.85
N GLY A 418 -46.92 21.19 -21.00
CA GLY A 418 -47.95 21.52 -22.00
C GLY A 418 -48.66 20.29 -22.58
N LYS A 419 -47.97 19.14 -22.67
CA LYS A 419 -48.54 17.85 -23.15
C LYS A 419 -49.33 17.08 -22.09
N LEU A 420 -49.15 17.36 -20.80
CA LEU A 420 -49.78 16.65 -19.67
C LEU A 420 -51.18 17.18 -19.26
N GLY A 421 -51.79 18.08 -20.03
CA GLY A 421 -53.19 18.46 -19.83
C GLY A 421 -53.50 19.10 -18.48
N VAL A 422 -52.66 20.04 -18.01
CA VAL A 422 -52.92 20.77 -16.76
C VAL A 422 -54.19 21.65 -16.89
N SER A 423 -55.01 21.66 -15.84
CA SER A 423 -56.31 22.37 -15.82
C SER A 423 -56.17 23.87 -16.15
N ALA A 424 -57.24 24.45 -16.70
CA ALA A 424 -57.30 25.87 -17.07
C ALA A 424 -56.92 26.83 -15.92
N THR A 425 -57.11 26.40 -14.67
CA THR A 425 -56.81 27.18 -13.46
C THR A 425 -55.30 27.27 -13.19
N ALA A 426 -54.53 26.22 -13.49
CA ALA A 426 -53.07 26.26 -13.38
C ALA A 426 -52.44 27.14 -14.47
N ARG A 427 -53.06 27.22 -15.66
CA ARG A 427 -52.62 28.08 -16.77
C ARG A 427 -52.61 29.57 -16.42
N GLN A 428 -53.50 30.03 -15.54
CA GLN A 428 -53.58 31.44 -15.15
C GLN A 428 -52.50 31.86 -14.13
N VAL A 429 -52.02 30.94 -13.29
CA VAL A 429 -50.99 31.23 -12.29
C VAL A 429 -49.60 31.38 -12.93
N PHE A 430 -49.35 30.73 -14.07
CA PHE A 430 -48.10 30.86 -14.82
C PHE A 430 -48.09 31.96 -15.90
N ALA A 431 -49.23 32.63 -16.13
CA ALA A 431 -49.36 33.68 -17.15
C ALA A 431 -48.82 35.06 -16.70
N SER A 432 -48.38 35.21 -15.45
CA SER A 432 -47.82 36.46 -14.92
C SER A 432 -46.30 36.59 -15.10
N VAL A 433 -45.66 35.66 -15.80
CA VAL A 433 -44.27 35.78 -16.27
C VAL A 433 -44.33 35.93 -17.79
N GLY A 434 -43.80 37.03 -18.32
CA GLY A 434 -44.04 37.53 -19.68
C GLY A 434 -43.81 36.55 -20.85
N PRO A 435 -44.24 36.91 -22.06
CA PRO A 435 -44.25 36.00 -23.20
C PRO A 435 -42.83 35.74 -23.70
N SER A 436 -42.35 34.52 -23.52
CA SER A 436 -41.28 33.96 -24.36
C SER A 436 -41.71 32.56 -24.79
N SER A 437 -42.30 32.47 -25.98
CA SER A 437 -42.20 31.37 -26.98
C SER A 437 -41.93 29.91 -26.52
N GLY A 438 -42.44 29.48 -25.37
CA GLY A 438 -42.02 28.24 -24.70
C GLY A 438 -42.79 26.96 -25.03
N ALA A 439 -43.34 26.81 -26.24
CA ALA A 439 -43.81 25.50 -26.72
C ALA A 439 -42.65 24.77 -27.42
N SER A 440 -42.58 23.43 -27.35
CA SER A 440 -41.75 22.69 -28.31
C SER A 440 -42.16 23.16 -29.71
N ALA A 441 -41.19 23.46 -30.57
CA ALA A 441 -41.52 23.85 -31.94
C ALA A 441 -42.42 22.77 -32.55
N ALA A 442 -43.37 23.16 -33.41
CA ALA A 442 -44.02 22.18 -34.27
C ALA A 442 -42.94 21.49 -35.12
N PRO A 443 -43.10 20.21 -35.52
CA PRO A 443 -42.18 19.56 -36.43
C PRO A 443 -41.90 20.47 -37.63
N VAL A 444 -40.63 20.78 -37.86
CA VAL A 444 -40.22 21.62 -38.98
C VAL A 444 -40.06 20.69 -40.18
N ALA A 445 -40.74 20.99 -41.28
CA ALA A 445 -40.58 20.22 -42.50
C ALA A 445 -39.09 20.29 -42.92
N PRO A 446 -38.44 19.14 -43.21
CA PRO A 446 -37.06 19.15 -43.68
C PRO A 446 -36.98 19.94 -45.00
N PRO A 447 -35.83 20.58 -45.28
CA PRO A 447 -35.64 21.27 -46.56
C PRO A 447 -35.72 20.28 -47.73
N ASN A 448 -36.03 20.78 -48.92
CA ASN A 448 -36.08 19.98 -50.13
C ASN A 448 -34.69 19.86 -50.77
N VAL A 449 -34.46 18.77 -51.49
CA VAL A 449 -33.27 18.63 -52.35
C VAL A 449 -33.24 19.80 -53.35
N GLY A 450 -32.10 20.48 -53.42
CA GLY A 450 -31.90 21.68 -54.24
C GLY A 450 -32.05 23.00 -53.48
N ASP A 451 -32.65 23.01 -52.29
CA ASP A 451 -32.79 24.22 -51.47
C ASP A 451 -31.42 24.83 -51.16
N ARG A 452 -31.36 26.16 -51.16
CA ARG A 452 -30.15 26.93 -50.87
C ARG A 452 -30.29 27.65 -49.54
N LEU A 453 -29.42 27.31 -48.59
CA LEU A 453 -29.48 27.79 -47.21
C LEU A 453 -28.16 28.47 -46.83
N TRP A 454 -28.20 29.28 -45.78
CA TRP A 454 -26.99 29.76 -45.10
C TRP A 454 -26.79 28.95 -43.84
N LYS A 455 -25.55 28.53 -43.60
CA LYS A 455 -25.12 27.83 -42.38
C LYS A 455 -23.89 28.49 -41.79
N ARG A 456 -23.80 28.47 -40.46
CA ARG A 456 -22.66 29.01 -39.72
C ARG A 456 -21.60 27.93 -39.63
N MET A 457 -20.35 28.31 -39.83
CA MET A 457 -19.21 27.43 -39.70
C MET A 457 -18.22 28.07 -38.74
N PRO A 458 -17.76 27.38 -37.67
CA PRO A 458 -16.72 27.92 -36.78
C PRO A 458 -15.52 28.44 -37.57
N LYS A 459 -14.83 29.50 -37.14
CA LYS A 459 -13.63 29.94 -37.88
C LYS A 459 -12.45 28.97 -37.75
N THR A 460 -12.40 28.23 -36.65
CA THR A 460 -11.52 27.07 -36.45
C THR A 460 -12.29 26.00 -35.69
N PHE A 461 -11.87 24.74 -35.80
CA PHE A 461 -12.52 23.60 -35.14
C PHE A 461 -12.47 23.61 -33.60
N ASN A 462 -11.71 24.54 -33.00
CA ASN A 462 -11.54 24.67 -31.55
C ASN A 462 -11.82 26.10 -31.01
N ASN A 463 -12.30 27.02 -31.86
CA ASN A 463 -12.68 28.36 -31.46
C ASN A 463 -14.13 28.65 -31.87
N TYR A 464 -14.97 28.85 -30.87
CA TYR A 464 -16.41 28.99 -31.03
C TYR A 464 -16.89 30.42 -30.74
N GLY A 465 -15.98 31.39 -30.56
CA GLY A 465 -16.34 32.80 -30.41
C GLY A 465 -16.69 33.51 -31.72
N SER A 466 -16.46 32.88 -32.88
CA SER A 466 -16.72 33.50 -34.19
C SER A 466 -16.98 32.45 -35.28
N PHE A 467 -17.64 32.87 -36.36
CA PHE A 467 -18.02 32.00 -37.47
C PHE A 467 -17.83 32.68 -38.83
N ASP A 468 -17.77 31.85 -39.87
CA ASP A 468 -17.98 32.22 -41.26
C ASP A 468 -19.37 31.75 -41.70
N SER A 469 -20.05 32.56 -42.53
CA SER A 469 -21.30 32.14 -43.17
C SER A 469 -21.00 31.39 -44.46
N VAL A 470 -21.53 30.18 -44.57
CA VAL A 470 -21.37 29.31 -45.75
C VAL A 470 -22.71 29.15 -46.44
N ARG A 471 -22.73 29.37 -47.76
CA ARG A 471 -23.92 29.12 -48.59
C ARG A 471 -23.91 27.68 -49.07
N VAL A 472 -24.95 26.92 -48.72
CA VAL A 472 -25.03 25.47 -48.99
C VAL A 472 -26.20 25.14 -49.92
N ARG A 473 -26.10 24.02 -50.63
CA ARG A 473 -27.21 23.34 -51.33
C ARG A 473 -27.54 22.05 -50.58
N VAL A 474 -28.82 21.76 -50.39
CA VAL A 474 -29.27 20.44 -49.91
C VAL A 474 -29.12 19.43 -51.04
N ALA A 475 -28.23 18.45 -50.89
CA ALA A 475 -27.91 17.45 -51.90
C ALA A 475 -28.66 16.12 -51.68
N TYR A 476 -29.00 15.79 -50.44
CA TYR A 476 -29.73 14.56 -50.10
C TYR A 476 -30.62 14.78 -48.87
N VAL A 477 -31.80 14.16 -48.89
CA VAL A 477 -32.73 14.11 -47.74
C VAL A 477 -33.27 12.69 -47.62
N GLY A 478 -32.82 11.99 -46.59
CA GLY A 478 -33.26 10.63 -46.25
C GLY A 478 -34.19 10.61 -45.03
N PRO A 479 -34.54 9.41 -44.53
CA PRO A 479 -35.31 9.26 -43.30
C PRO A 479 -34.64 9.84 -42.05
N LYS A 480 -33.31 9.72 -41.89
CA LYS A 480 -32.56 10.15 -40.70
C LYS A 480 -31.37 11.07 -40.98
N LEU A 481 -31.05 11.34 -42.25
CA LEU A 481 -29.94 12.21 -42.64
C LEU A 481 -30.32 13.26 -43.69
N ILE A 482 -29.78 14.46 -43.53
CA ILE A 482 -29.71 15.50 -44.57
C ILE A 482 -28.23 15.68 -44.94
N ILE A 483 -27.92 15.70 -46.22
CA ILE A 483 -26.58 16.08 -46.69
C ILE A 483 -26.65 17.44 -47.36
N MET A 484 -25.80 18.35 -46.90
CA MET A 484 -25.60 19.68 -47.44
C MET A 484 -24.20 19.78 -48.04
N GLU A 485 -24.09 20.38 -49.22
CA GLU A 485 -22.82 20.71 -49.85
C GLU A 485 -22.63 22.23 -49.91
N ASP A 486 -21.42 22.68 -49.59
CA ASP A 486 -21.02 24.07 -49.73
C ASP A 486 -20.88 24.48 -51.20
N SER A 487 -21.46 25.63 -51.57
CA SER A 487 -21.41 26.21 -52.92
C SER A 487 -20.01 26.58 -53.40
N THR A 488 -19.02 26.61 -52.52
CA THR A 488 -17.61 26.85 -52.82
C THR A 488 -16.79 25.58 -52.96
N ASN A 489 -17.41 24.39 -52.79
CA ASN A 489 -16.76 23.11 -53.04
C ASN A 489 -16.35 23.00 -54.51
N GLU A 490 -15.19 22.37 -54.76
CA GLU A 490 -14.67 22.24 -56.13
C GLU A 490 -15.53 21.35 -57.02
N LEU A 491 -16.17 20.34 -56.43
CA LEU A 491 -17.10 19.41 -57.08
C LEU A 491 -18.57 19.75 -56.79
N PHE A 492 -18.86 21.03 -56.49
CA PHE A 492 -20.22 21.47 -56.21
C PHE A 492 -21.18 21.09 -57.34
N GLY A 493 -22.31 20.46 -56.99
CA GLY A 493 -23.34 20.04 -57.94
C GLY A 493 -23.02 18.79 -58.74
N THR A 494 -21.86 18.14 -58.55
CA THR A 494 -21.46 16.93 -59.30
C THR A 494 -21.45 15.64 -58.47
N MET A 495 -21.77 15.74 -57.17
CA MET A 495 -21.58 14.70 -56.16
C MET A 495 -22.88 14.01 -55.72
N ASP A 496 -23.99 14.24 -56.41
CA ASP A 496 -25.33 13.78 -55.97
C ASP A 496 -25.40 12.25 -55.80
N ALA A 497 -24.80 11.48 -56.73
CA ALA A 497 -24.80 10.01 -56.65
C ALA A 497 -24.01 9.51 -55.44
N GLU A 498 -22.86 10.12 -55.17
CA GLU A 498 -22.03 9.82 -54.00
C GLU A 498 -22.71 10.18 -52.68
N TYR A 499 -23.33 11.35 -52.59
CA TYR A 499 -24.08 11.73 -51.40
C TYR A 499 -25.30 10.84 -51.20
N GLN A 500 -25.99 10.43 -52.27
CA GLN A 500 -27.07 9.46 -52.17
C GLN A 500 -26.58 8.11 -51.64
N ALA A 501 -25.40 7.63 -52.08
CA ALA A 501 -24.82 6.38 -51.58
C ALA A 501 -24.45 6.47 -50.09
N VAL A 502 -23.79 7.57 -49.68
CA VAL A 502 -23.46 7.83 -48.26
C VAL A 502 -24.73 7.94 -47.42
N GLY A 503 -25.74 8.67 -47.93
CA GLY A 503 -27.01 8.87 -47.25
C GLY A 503 -27.78 7.58 -47.03
N THR A 504 -27.87 6.76 -48.08
CA THR A 504 -28.53 5.45 -48.03
C THR A 504 -27.83 4.50 -47.06
N ASP A 505 -26.49 4.48 -47.04
CA ASP A 505 -25.73 3.66 -46.09
C ASP A 505 -25.92 4.15 -44.64
N PHE A 506 -25.99 5.46 -44.42
CA PHE A 506 -26.29 5.99 -43.10
C PHE A 506 -27.65 5.52 -42.58
N ASP A 507 -28.70 5.72 -43.37
CA ASP A 507 -30.07 5.40 -42.99
C ASP A 507 -30.27 3.90 -42.78
N ASN A 508 -29.68 3.06 -43.64
CA ASN A 508 -29.86 1.60 -43.59
C ASN A 508 -28.96 0.93 -42.55
N ASN A 509 -27.71 1.38 -42.41
CA ASN A 509 -26.68 0.63 -41.67
C ASN A 509 -26.15 1.38 -40.45
N MET A 510 -25.85 2.68 -40.56
CA MET A 510 -25.16 3.43 -39.50
C MET A 510 -26.11 3.90 -38.39
N TYR A 511 -27.28 4.44 -38.72
CA TYR A 511 -28.20 4.99 -37.71
C TYR A 511 -28.63 3.92 -36.69
N ALA A 512 -28.84 2.68 -37.13
CA ALA A 512 -29.13 1.56 -36.25
C ALA A 512 -27.96 1.21 -35.32
N VAL A 513 -26.71 1.33 -35.80
CA VAL A 513 -25.51 1.14 -34.96
C VAL A 513 -25.38 2.26 -33.93
N LEU A 514 -25.56 3.52 -34.34
CA LEU A 514 -25.55 4.66 -33.42
C LEU A 514 -26.62 4.50 -32.34
N SER A 515 -27.81 4.04 -32.73
CA SER A 515 -28.92 3.74 -31.83
C SER A 515 -28.59 2.69 -30.78
N SER A 516 -27.59 1.81 -30.98
CA SER A 516 -27.10 0.88 -29.96
C SER A 516 -26.34 1.58 -28.83
N PHE A 517 -25.80 2.78 -29.05
CA PHE A 517 -25.18 3.61 -28.02
C PHE A 517 -26.17 4.63 -27.44
N GLY A 518 -27.11 5.12 -28.25
CA GLY A 518 -28.12 6.09 -27.85
C GLY A 518 -28.74 6.73 -29.08
N ASP A 519 -29.89 7.40 -28.93
CA ASP A 519 -30.53 8.08 -30.05
C ASP A 519 -29.78 9.40 -30.35
N PRO A 520 -29.22 9.59 -31.57
CA PRO A 520 -28.63 10.85 -31.98
C PRO A 520 -29.62 12.02 -31.99
N LEU A 521 -30.91 11.75 -32.12
CA LEU A 521 -31.98 12.75 -32.24
C LEU A 521 -32.74 13.00 -30.93
N ALA A 522 -32.18 12.60 -29.79
CA ALA A 522 -32.89 12.72 -28.51
C ALA A 522 -33.12 14.18 -28.04
N LEU A 523 -32.50 15.17 -28.71
CA LEU A 523 -32.69 16.60 -28.48
C LEU A 523 -33.32 17.33 -29.68
N ASP A 524 -33.68 16.62 -30.75
CA ASP A 524 -34.19 17.17 -32.01
C ASP A 524 -35.40 18.11 -31.78
N ASP A 525 -36.30 17.75 -30.85
CA ASP A 525 -37.50 18.55 -30.52
C ASP A 525 -37.20 19.90 -29.84
N LEU A 526 -35.96 20.12 -29.42
CA LEU A 526 -35.46 21.34 -28.77
C LEU A 526 -34.45 22.11 -29.63
N THR A 527 -34.02 21.52 -30.74
CA THR A 527 -33.09 22.10 -31.71
C THR A 527 -33.88 22.51 -32.96
N ASP A 528 -33.63 21.90 -34.12
CA ASP A 528 -34.27 22.27 -35.39
C ASP A 528 -35.54 21.46 -35.68
N ASN A 529 -35.81 20.41 -34.92
CA ASN A 529 -37.00 19.58 -34.95
C ASN A 529 -37.37 19.08 -36.35
N ASN A 530 -36.34 18.72 -37.12
CA ASN A 530 -36.48 18.24 -38.49
C ASN A 530 -36.45 16.70 -38.58
N GLY A 531 -36.14 16.01 -37.47
CA GLY A 531 -36.10 14.57 -37.32
C GLY A 531 -34.90 13.88 -37.96
N ARG A 532 -33.83 14.62 -38.29
CA ARG A 532 -32.66 14.15 -39.04
C ARG A 532 -31.37 14.80 -38.54
N VAL A 533 -30.29 14.03 -38.59
CA VAL A 533 -28.93 14.55 -38.44
C VAL A 533 -28.54 15.27 -39.74
N ILE A 534 -27.68 16.27 -39.67
CA ILE A 534 -27.22 17.05 -40.82
C ILE A 534 -25.71 16.84 -41.03
N ALA A 535 -25.34 16.35 -42.21
CA ALA A 535 -23.95 16.29 -42.67
C ALA A 535 -23.65 17.45 -43.62
N LEU A 536 -22.71 18.32 -43.27
CA LEU A 536 -22.23 19.41 -44.12
C LEU A 536 -20.83 19.11 -44.66
N PHE A 537 -20.73 18.82 -45.95
CA PHE A 537 -19.46 18.71 -46.66
C PHE A 537 -19.02 20.08 -47.17
N THR A 538 -17.92 20.60 -46.65
CA THR A 538 -17.48 21.96 -46.94
C THR A 538 -15.96 22.06 -47.12
N ARG A 539 -15.57 22.84 -48.12
CA ARG A 539 -14.20 23.29 -48.37
C ARG A 539 -13.57 23.96 -47.15
N ARG A 540 -14.36 24.56 -46.26
CA ARG A 540 -13.84 25.19 -45.03
C ARG A 540 -13.12 24.20 -44.12
N VAL A 541 -13.59 22.96 -44.03
CA VAL A 541 -12.87 21.90 -43.28
C VAL A 541 -11.54 21.58 -43.95
N ASN A 542 -11.49 21.58 -45.29
CA ASN A 542 -10.22 21.43 -46.03
C ASN A 542 -9.25 22.59 -45.75
N GLU A 543 -9.75 23.80 -45.50
CA GLU A 543 -8.92 24.99 -45.24
C GLU A 543 -8.34 25.02 -43.82
N TYR A 544 -9.00 24.40 -42.83
CA TYR A 544 -8.43 24.25 -41.49
C TYR A 544 -7.10 23.48 -41.49
N GLN A 545 -6.93 22.57 -42.46
CA GLN A 545 -5.71 21.79 -42.70
C GLN A 545 -4.50 22.65 -43.05
N LEU A 546 -4.72 23.85 -43.59
CA LEU A 546 -3.68 24.67 -44.20
C LEU A 546 -3.11 25.74 -43.27
N ASN A 547 -3.90 26.19 -42.30
CA ASN A 547 -3.60 27.43 -41.58
C ASN A 547 -3.12 27.23 -40.13
N ASN A 548 -3.38 26.07 -39.50
CA ASN A 548 -3.16 25.91 -38.04
C ASN A 548 -2.46 24.61 -37.60
N GLY A 549 -1.88 23.82 -38.51
CA GLY A 549 -1.18 22.57 -38.14
C GLY A 549 -2.07 21.46 -37.56
N GLY A 550 -3.39 21.67 -37.49
CA GLY A 550 -4.39 20.67 -37.14
C GLY A 550 -4.96 20.01 -38.39
N SER A 551 -5.31 18.75 -38.26
CA SER A 551 -5.63 17.88 -39.39
C SER A 551 -6.93 17.13 -39.03
N LEU A 552 -8.07 17.38 -39.67
CA LEU A 552 -9.36 16.72 -39.39
C LEU A 552 -10.10 16.24 -40.66
N LEU A 553 -10.55 14.98 -40.69
CA LEU A 553 -11.40 14.49 -41.79
C LEU A 553 -12.87 14.95 -41.62
N GLY A 554 -13.30 15.04 -40.38
CA GLY A 554 -14.55 15.64 -39.97
C GLY A 554 -14.49 15.96 -38.49
N PHE A 555 -15.53 16.62 -37.99
CA PHE A 555 -15.73 16.85 -36.57
C PHE A 555 -17.21 17.13 -36.29
N VAL A 556 -17.57 17.02 -35.03
CA VAL A 556 -18.85 17.46 -34.47
C VAL A 556 -18.58 18.44 -33.34
N THR A 557 -19.58 19.22 -32.95
CA THR A 557 -19.45 20.09 -31.79
C THR A 557 -20.69 20.07 -30.91
N SER A 558 -20.46 20.07 -29.59
CA SER A 558 -21.52 20.27 -28.59
C SER A 558 -22.18 21.64 -28.71
N CYS A 559 -21.53 22.58 -29.39
CA CYS A 559 -21.96 23.95 -29.52
C CYS A 559 -23.26 24.09 -30.33
N ASP A 560 -23.45 23.22 -31.32
CA ASP A 560 -24.63 23.24 -32.19
C ASP A 560 -25.93 22.88 -31.46
N PHE A 561 -25.88 22.38 -30.23
CA PHE A 561 -27.08 22.13 -29.42
C PHE A 561 -27.57 23.34 -28.63
N PHE A 562 -26.77 24.42 -28.58
CA PHE A 562 -27.07 25.61 -27.79
C PHE A 562 -27.58 26.76 -28.66
N ALA A 563 -28.32 27.68 -28.04
CA ALA A 563 -28.90 28.82 -28.75
C ALA A 563 -27.82 29.74 -29.32
N GLN A 564 -28.04 30.24 -30.54
CA GLN A 564 -27.15 31.16 -31.24
C GLN A 564 -27.05 32.53 -30.56
N GLU A 565 -28.18 33.00 -30.02
CA GLU A 565 -28.32 34.30 -29.38
C GLU A 565 -28.62 34.07 -27.90
N ASP A 566 -27.66 34.40 -27.04
CA ASP A 566 -27.86 34.44 -25.60
C ASP A 566 -27.41 35.81 -25.07
N PRO A 567 -28.21 36.47 -24.21
CA PRO A 567 -27.83 37.74 -23.61
C PRO A 567 -26.62 37.66 -22.66
N ASP A 568 -26.20 36.46 -22.26
CA ASP A 568 -25.00 36.23 -21.47
C ASP A 568 -23.73 36.46 -22.33
N PRO A 569 -22.87 37.42 -21.96
CA PRO A 569 -21.61 37.67 -22.67
C PRO A 569 -20.62 36.49 -22.58
N GLU A 570 -20.85 35.51 -21.69
CA GLU A 570 -20.06 34.28 -21.62
C GLU A 570 -20.50 33.21 -22.64
N ASN A 571 -21.57 33.44 -23.43
CA ASN A 571 -21.95 32.55 -24.52
C ASN A 571 -20.85 32.51 -25.60
N VAL A 572 -20.12 31.41 -25.62
CA VAL A 572 -19.08 31.12 -26.61
C VAL A 572 -19.59 30.23 -27.75
N CYS A 573 -20.91 30.19 -27.99
CA CYS A 573 -21.55 29.33 -28.98
C CYS A 573 -22.20 30.05 -30.18
N VAL A 574 -21.57 31.15 -30.57
CA VAL A 574 -21.93 31.96 -31.75
C VAL A 574 -22.02 31.18 -33.08
N PRO A 575 -21.19 30.13 -33.38
CA PRO A 575 -21.30 29.37 -34.63
C PRO A 575 -22.42 28.33 -34.63
N SER A 576 -23.19 28.19 -33.54
CA SER A 576 -24.24 27.17 -33.44
C SER A 576 -25.21 27.23 -34.63
N ASN A 577 -25.62 26.07 -35.13
CA ASN A 577 -26.71 25.92 -36.08
C ASN A 577 -28.00 25.39 -35.43
N GLU A 578 -28.03 25.23 -34.10
CA GLU A 578 -29.18 24.72 -33.32
C GLU A 578 -29.71 23.39 -33.89
N GLY A 579 -28.85 22.38 -34.03
CA GLY A 579 -29.16 21.07 -34.61
C GLY A 579 -28.06 20.02 -34.44
N GLU A 580 -28.34 18.79 -34.85
CA GLU A 580 -27.41 17.66 -34.86
C GLU A 580 -26.51 17.73 -36.10
N TYR A 581 -25.33 18.34 -35.98
CA TYR A 581 -24.42 18.56 -37.11
C TYR A 581 -23.17 17.69 -37.09
N PHE A 582 -22.81 17.19 -38.28
CA PHE A 582 -21.51 16.63 -38.63
C PHE A 582 -20.90 17.48 -39.76
N TYR A 583 -19.66 17.96 -39.57
CA TYR A 583 -18.94 18.73 -40.58
C TYR A 583 -17.77 17.92 -41.12
N ALA A 584 -17.59 17.89 -42.43
CA ALA A 584 -16.55 17.09 -43.06
C ALA A 584 -15.92 17.74 -44.28
N ILE A 585 -14.73 17.24 -44.62
CA ILE A 585 -14.01 17.65 -45.82
C ILE A 585 -14.85 17.41 -47.07
N ALA A 586 -14.82 18.36 -47.99
CA ALA A 586 -15.32 18.17 -49.34
C ALA A 586 -14.24 17.55 -50.23
N PRO A 587 -14.61 16.68 -51.20
CA PRO A 587 -13.64 16.16 -52.15
C PRO A 587 -13.06 17.29 -52.99
N ASN A 588 -11.75 17.25 -53.16
CA ASN A 588 -10.98 18.32 -53.75
C ASN A 588 -10.00 17.73 -54.80
N PRO A 589 -10.39 17.69 -56.09
CA PRO A 589 -9.54 17.16 -57.16
C PRO A 589 -8.36 18.07 -57.55
N ASN A 590 -8.42 19.40 -57.29
CA ASN A 590 -7.41 20.36 -57.77
C ASN A 590 -6.56 21.01 -56.66
N GLY A 591 -6.85 20.70 -55.41
CA GLY A 591 -6.32 21.36 -54.21
C GLY A 591 -4.92 20.92 -53.86
N LEU A 592 -4.27 21.68 -52.97
CA LEU A 592 -2.84 21.59 -52.64
C LEU A 592 -2.33 20.14 -52.52
N ARG A 593 -1.67 19.68 -53.59
CA ARG A 593 -1.07 18.34 -53.78
C ARG A 593 -2.04 17.15 -53.93
N GLY A 594 -3.32 17.33 -54.24
CA GLY A 594 -4.27 16.23 -54.53
C GLY A 594 -4.59 15.31 -53.35
N LYS A 595 -4.53 15.82 -52.11
CA LYS A 595 -4.56 15.01 -50.88
C LYS A 595 -5.93 14.39 -50.51
N TYR A 596 -7.04 14.89 -51.05
CA TYR A 596 -8.39 14.40 -50.79
C TYR A 596 -9.22 14.39 -52.08
N ASP A 597 -8.70 13.69 -53.08
CA ASP A 597 -9.46 13.41 -54.28
C ASP A 597 -10.72 12.57 -53.96
N LEU A 598 -11.57 12.38 -54.95
CA LEU A 598 -12.83 11.65 -54.78
C LEU A 598 -12.60 10.21 -54.29
N ALA A 599 -11.53 9.54 -54.71
CA ALA A 599 -11.22 8.17 -54.29
C ALA A 599 -10.86 8.12 -52.80
N THR A 600 -10.04 9.05 -52.34
CA THR A 600 -9.67 9.20 -50.93
C THR A 600 -10.90 9.57 -50.09
N TRP A 601 -11.75 10.48 -50.57
CA TRP A 601 -13.00 10.83 -49.90
C TRP A 601 -13.93 9.61 -49.75
N LYS A 602 -14.13 8.83 -50.82
CA LYS A 602 -14.97 7.60 -50.79
C LYS A 602 -14.47 6.58 -49.76
N ARG A 603 -13.15 6.49 -49.59
CA ARG A 603 -12.48 5.56 -48.67
C ARG A 603 -12.70 5.91 -47.19
N TYR A 604 -12.60 7.18 -46.81
CA TYR A 604 -12.59 7.57 -45.38
C TYR A 604 -13.91 8.17 -44.87
N THR A 605 -14.73 8.77 -45.74
CA THR A 605 -15.88 9.58 -45.29
C THR A 605 -16.88 8.78 -44.48
N ARG A 606 -17.22 7.56 -44.89
CA ARG A 606 -18.23 6.74 -44.19
C ARG A 606 -17.77 6.30 -42.80
N GLY A 607 -16.52 5.83 -42.67
CA GLY A 607 -15.93 5.49 -41.38
C GLY A 607 -15.79 6.70 -40.45
N THR A 608 -15.40 7.85 -41.01
CA THR A 608 -15.35 9.13 -40.25
C THR A 608 -16.74 9.54 -39.79
N MET A 609 -17.73 9.47 -40.67
CA MET A 609 -19.10 9.90 -40.38
C MET A 609 -19.70 9.13 -39.20
N ILE A 610 -19.61 7.79 -39.20
CA ILE A 610 -20.14 7.02 -38.07
C ILE A 610 -19.36 7.24 -36.77
N HIS A 611 -18.03 7.40 -36.85
CA HIS A 611 -17.17 7.71 -35.71
C HIS A 611 -17.59 9.03 -35.05
N GLU A 612 -17.65 10.11 -35.84
CA GLU A 612 -17.97 11.45 -35.36
C GLU A 612 -19.42 11.56 -34.88
N MET A 613 -20.36 10.90 -35.57
CA MET A 613 -21.77 10.87 -35.15
C MET A 613 -21.97 10.09 -33.84
N LYS A 614 -21.06 9.20 -33.45
CA LYS A 614 -21.10 8.61 -32.12
C LYS A 614 -20.87 9.68 -31.04
N HIS A 615 -20.02 10.67 -31.28
CA HIS A 615 -19.83 11.78 -30.34
C HIS A 615 -21.08 12.66 -30.21
N VAL A 616 -21.85 12.84 -31.30
CA VAL A 616 -23.19 13.46 -31.24
C VAL A 616 -24.08 12.72 -30.24
N VAL A 617 -24.12 11.38 -30.31
CA VAL A 617 -24.87 10.57 -29.33
C VAL A 617 -24.41 10.87 -27.91
N MET A 618 -23.10 10.95 -27.65
CA MET A 618 -22.61 11.29 -26.31
C MET A 618 -23.06 12.68 -25.86
N PHE A 619 -22.87 13.72 -26.68
CA PHE A 619 -23.26 15.08 -26.31
C PHE A 619 -24.75 15.18 -26.02
N VAL A 620 -25.58 14.63 -26.91
CA VAL A 620 -27.03 14.60 -26.81
C VAL A 620 -27.47 13.93 -25.51
N GLN A 621 -26.94 12.75 -25.20
CA GLN A 621 -27.32 12.01 -24.00
C GLN A 621 -26.85 12.72 -22.72
N ARG A 622 -25.62 13.25 -22.69
CA ARG A 622 -25.08 13.98 -21.53
C ARG A 622 -25.84 15.27 -21.25
N ILE A 623 -26.18 16.05 -22.29
CA ILE A 623 -27.03 17.25 -22.18
C ILE A 623 -28.43 16.85 -21.67
N PHE A 624 -29.04 15.84 -22.29
CA PHE A 624 -30.39 15.38 -21.96
C PHE A 624 -30.54 14.91 -20.51
N LEU A 625 -29.48 14.32 -19.96
CA LEU A 625 -29.41 13.82 -18.57
C LEU A 625 -28.94 14.86 -17.56
N ASP A 626 -28.68 16.10 -17.99
CA ASP A 626 -28.10 17.15 -17.15
C ASP A 626 -26.77 16.74 -16.50
N ALA A 627 -25.91 16.08 -17.28
CA ALA A 627 -24.55 15.75 -16.84
C ALA A 627 -23.70 17.02 -16.75
N VAL A 628 -22.85 17.13 -15.73
CA VAL A 628 -21.92 18.26 -15.54
C VAL A 628 -20.68 18.10 -16.42
N GLN A 629 -20.25 16.87 -16.65
CA GLN A 629 -19.04 16.54 -17.41
C GLN A 629 -19.35 15.58 -18.54
N SER A 630 -18.59 15.68 -19.63
CA SER A 630 -18.58 14.67 -20.69
C SER A 630 -17.88 13.39 -20.22
N GLU A 631 -17.95 12.35 -21.05
CA GLU A 631 -17.16 11.13 -20.85
C GLU A 631 -15.64 11.44 -20.85
N GLU A 632 -14.82 10.58 -20.24
CA GLU A 632 -13.36 10.67 -20.42
C GLU A 632 -12.98 10.30 -21.85
N THR A 633 -12.12 11.11 -22.46
CA THR A 633 -11.73 10.99 -23.88
C THR A 633 -11.33 9.57 -24.28
N TRP A 634 -10.50 8.86 -23.50
CA TRP A 634 -10.12 7.47 -23.85
C TRP A 634 -11.32 6.52 -24.03
N LEU A 635 -12.37 6.64 -23.21
CA LEU A 635 -13.55 5.78 -23.28
C LEU A 635 -14.53 6.27 -24.36
N GLU A 636 -14.61 7.58 -24.53
CA GLU A 636 -15.40 8.21 -25.59
C GLU A 636 -14.90 7.82 -26.99
N GLU A 637 -13.60 7.90 -27.21
CA GLU A 637 -12.92 7.46 -28.43
C GLU A 637 -13.04 5.95 -28.63
N ALA A 638 -12.87 5.16 -27.57
CA ALA A 638 -13.03 3.72 -27.64
C ALA A 638 -14.42 3.32 -28.15
N THR A 639 -15.47 3.96 -27.63
CA THR A 639 -16.85 3.70 -28.05
C THR A 639 -17.17 4.27 -29.44
N ALA A 640 -16.46 5.31 -29.90
CA ALA A 640 -16.58 5.82 -31.28
C ALA A 640 -15.93 4.86 -32.27
N GLN A 641 -14.77 4.30 -31.93
CA GLN A 641 -14.15 3.22 -32.70
C GLN A 641 -14.99 1.94 -32.70
N MET A 642 -15.66 1.62 -31.59
CA MET A 642 -16.64 0.52 -31.56
C MET A 642 -17.82 0.78 -32.51
N ALA A 643 -18.30 2.02 -32.66
CA ALA A 643 -19.37 2.32 -33.63
C ALA A 643 -18.89 2.06 -35.06
N THR A 644 -17.69 2.51 -35.41
CA THR A 644 -17.05 2.21 -36.70
C THR A 644 -16.91 0.71 -36.92
N GLU A 645 -16.45 -0.02 -35.91
CA GLU A 645 -16.32 -1.48 -35.93
C GLU A 645 -17.67 -2.18 -36.20
N LEU A 646 -18.72 -1.82 -35.47
CA LEU A 646 -20.04 -2.43 -35.60
C LEU A 646 -20.66 -2.20 -36.98
N TRP A 647 -20.40 -1.04 -37.60
CA TRP A 647 -20.75 -0.82 -39.01
C TRP A 647 -19.86 -1.61 -39.96
N ALA A 648 -18.54 -1.66 -39.72
CA ALA A 648 -17.60 -2.43 -40.53
C ALA A 648 -18.02 -3.91 -40.62
N ARG A 649 -18.45 -4.52 -39.50
CA ARG A 649 -18.99 -5.89 -39.47
C ARG A 649 -20.17 -6.10 -40.41
N LYS A 650 -21.06 -5.11 -40.55
CA LYS A 650 -22.20 -5.18 -41.48
C LYS A 650 -21.74 -5.26 -42.93
N ILE A 651 -20.78 -4.42 -43.31
CA ILE A 651 -20.32 -4.30 -44.70
C ILE A 651 -19.29 -5.37 -45.10
N TYR A 652 -18.56 -5.96 -44.15
CA TYR A 652 -17.60 -7.04 -44.43
C TYR A 652 -18.25 -8.41 -44.69
N GLY A 653 -19.53 -8.57 -44.38
CA GLY A 653 -20.21 -9.86 -44.52
C GLY A 653 -21.34 -10.09 -43.51
N ASN A 654 -21.77 -9.03 -42.82
CA ASN A 654 -22.78 -9.11 -41.75
C ASN A 654 -22.39 -10.09 -40.63
N TYR A 655 -21.15 -9.97 -40.15
CA TYR A 655 -20.61 -10.83 -39.10
C TYR A 655 -21.22 -10.52 -37.72
N PRO A 656 -21.53 -11.54 -36.90
CA PRO A 656 -21.86 -11.35 -35.49
C PRO A 656 -20.73 -10.67 -34.71
N THR A 657 -21.02 -10.15 -33.52
CA THR A 657 -20.04 -9.39 -32.73
C THR A 657 -19.02 -10.25 -31.98
N LYS A 658 -19.31 -11.55 -31.78
CA LYS A 658 -18.44 -12.54 -31.12
C LYS A 658 -18.06 -13.68 -32.09
N SER A 659 -17.40 -13.33 -33.19
CA SER A 659 -17.16 -14.26 -34.32
C SER A 659 -15.69 -14.49 -34.68
N ASP A 660 -14.73 -14.13 -33.82
CA ASP A 660 -13.28 -14.34 -34.03
C ASP A 660 -12.80 -13.87 -35.42
N ILE A 661 -13.19 -12.65 -35.83
CA ILE A 661 -12.93 -12.12 -37.19
C ILE A 661 -11.42 -12.11 -37.49
N LYS A 662 -11.05 -12.64 -38.66
CA LYS A 662 -9.68 -12.74 -39.18
C LYS A 662 -9.37 -11.67 -40.21
N TRP A 663 -8.09 -11.54 -40.58
CA TRP A 663 -7.63 -10.58 -41.59
C TRP A 663 -8.35 -10.74 -42.94
N THR A 664 -8.62 -11.98 -43.35
CA THR A 664 -9.26 -12.30 -44.63
C THR A 664 -10.77 -12.10 -44.64
N ASP A 665 -11.40 -11.87 -43.49
CA ASP A 665 -12.85 -11.75 -43.31
C ASP A 665 -13.35 -10.31 -43.53
N GLY A 666 -12.73 -9.58 -44.45
CA GLY A 666 -13.08 -8.18 -44.76
C GLY A 666 -12.00 -7.14 -44.44
N PRO A 667 -11.33 -7.14 -43.26
CA PRO A 667 -10.34 -6.12 -42.90
C PRO A 667 -9.21 -5.91 -43.92
N ARG A 668 -8.79 -6.97 -44.63
CA ARG A 668 -7.87 -6.88 -45.76
C ARG A 668 -8.32 -5.87 -46.85
N CYS A 669 -9.63 -5.72 -47.06
CA CYS A 669 -10.21 -4.83 -48.05
C CYS A 669 -10.05 -3.34 -47.68
N ASP A 670 -9.77 -3.01 -46.42
CA ASP A 670 -9.41 -1.64 -46.03
C ASP A 670 -8.11 -1.20 -46.70
N TYR A 671 -7.24 -2.15 -47.02
CA TYR A 671 -5.97 -1.89 -47.70
C TYR A 671 -6.02 -2.15 -49.20
N ALA A 672 -6.59 -3.27 -49.62
CA ALA A 672 -6.52 -3.74 -51.01
C ALA A 672 -7.37 -2.87 -51.95
N SER A 673 -6.82 -2.47 -53.10
CA SER A 673 -7.60 -1.85 -54.17
C SER A 673 -8.66 -2.82 -54.69
N ALA A 674 -9.72 -2.27 -55.30
CA ALA A 674 -10.88 -3.04 -55.75
C ALA A 674 -10.48 -4.35 -56.47
N SER A 675 -10.76 -5.47 -55.82
CA SER A 675 -10.61 -6.82 -56.35
C SER A 675 -12.00 -7.46 -56.43
N ALA A 676 -12.12 -8.63 -57.07
CA ALA A 676 -13.40 -9.34 -57.11
C ALA A 676 -13.99 -9.64 -55.72
N THR A 677 -13.18 -9.62 -54.66
CA THR A 677 -13.59 -9.83 -53.26
C THR A 677 -13.69 -8.54 -52.43
N CYS A 678 -13.26 -7.39 -52.96
CA CYS A 678 -13.24 -6.10 -52.26
C CYS A 678 -13.87 -5.02 -53.17
N SER A 679 -15.19 -5.06 -53.37
CA SER A 679 -15.88 -4.21 -54.35
C SER A 679 -16.17 -2.78 -53.86
N ASP A 680 -16.10 -2.53 -52.54
CA ASP A 680 -16.39 -1.23 -51.93
C ASP A 680 -15.29 -0.84 -50.91
N PRO A 681 -14.17 -0.22 -51.36
CA PRO A 681 -13.02 0.02 -50.49
C PRO A 681 -13.30 1.18 -49.52
N VAL A 682 -13.61 0.83 -48.28
CA VAL A 682 -13.64 1.76 -47.14
C VAL A 682 -12.53 1.41 -46.16
N GLU A 683 -12.06 2.39 -45.41
CA GLU A 683 -11.13 2.16 -44.29
C GLU A 683 -11.89 2.34 -42.98
N ALA A 684 -12.11 1.24 -42.27
CA ALA A 684 -12.98 1.19 -41.10
C ALA A 684 -12.26 0.62 -39.87
N ILE A 685 -11.53 -0.49 -40.02
CA ILE A 685 -10.90 -1.21 -38.89
C ILE A 685 -9.38 -1.22 -38.92
N LEU A 686 -8.77 -0.95 -40.07
CA LEU A 686 -7.32 -1.00 -40.21
C LEU A 686 -6.62 -0.02 -39.23
N HIS A 687 -7.11 1.21 -39.10
CA HIS A 687 -6.55 2.23 -38.20
C HIS A 687 -6.51 1.81 -36.71
N PRO A 688 -7.63 1.38 -36.08
CA PRO A 688 -7.60 0.84 -34.73
C PRO A 688 -6.55 -0.26 -34.51
N PHE A 689 -6.38 -1.17 -35.47
CA PHE A 689 -5.35 -2.21 -35.38
C PHE A 689 -3.92 -1.67 -35.53
N GLN A 690 -3.68 -0.62 -36.32
CA GLN A 690 -2.38 0.05 -36.38
C GLN A 690 -2.00 0.71 -35.03
N PHE A 691 -2.96 1.37 -34.38
CA PHE A 691 -2.76 1.93 -33.04
C PHE A 691 -2.56 0.83 -31.98
N LEU A 692 -3.31 -0.27 -32.07
CA LEU A 692 -3.16 -1.42 -31.19
C LEU A 692 -1.80 -2.12 -31.38
N TYR A 693 -1.34 -2.25 -32.62
CA TYR A 693 0.01 -2.75 -32.94
C TYR A 693 1.08 -1.91 -32.25
N THR A 694 0.94 -0.59 -32.32
CA THR A 694 1.86 0.37 -31.69
C THR A 694 1.85 0.23 -30.16
N HIS A 695 0.66 0.04 -29.57
CA HIS A 695 0.51 -0.24 -28.15
C HIS A 695 1.25 -1.54 -27.76
N TYR A 696 0.95 -2.66 -28.43
CA TYR A 696 1.53 -3.97 -28.10
C TYR A 696 3.05 -4.03 -28.33
N SER A 697 3.55 -3.29 -29.32
CA SER A 697 4.99 -3.15 -29.59
C SER A 697 5.75 -2.39 -28.50
N ALA A 698 5.06 -1.70 -27.59
CA ALA A 698 5.63 -0.90 -26.51
C ALA A 698 4.76 -0.91 -25.23
N ASN A 699 4.14 -2.04 -24.91
CA ASN A 699 3.12 -2.19 -23.86
C ASN A 699 3.56 -1.67 -22.47
N GLU A 700 4.83 -1.81 -22.10
CA GLU A 700 5.33 -1.33 -20.79
C GLU A 700 5.22 0.19 -20.65
N THR A 701 5.47 0.94 -21.74
CA THR A 701 5.55 2.41 -21.71
C THR A 701 4.28 3.11 -22.19
N LYS A 702 3.25 2.33 -22.56
CA LYS A 702 1.96 2.79 -23.07
C LYS A 702 0.85 2.49 -22.07
N SER A 703 -0.27 3.19 -22.22
CA SER A 703 -1.40 3.11 -21.30
C SER A 703 -2.70 3.20 -22.08
N ILE A 704 -3.69 2.40 -21.67
CA ILE A 704 -5.03 2.38 -22.29
C ILE A 704 -5.94 3.52 -21.82
N ILE A 705 -5.45 4.38 -20.93
CA ILE A 705 -6.20 5.52 -20.35
C ILE A 705 -5.44 6.84 -20.54
N ASN A 706 -4.45 6.89 -21.45
CA ASN A 706 -3.63 8.07 -21.67
C ASN A 706 -4.19 8.96 -22.80
N ASN A 707 -4.90 10.03 -22.44
CA ASN A 707 -5.45 11.00 -23.39
C ASN A 707 -4.38 11.88 -24.09
N SER A 708 -3.09 11.59 -23.95
CA SER A 708 -2.02 12.28 -24.69
C SER A 708 -1.27 11.34 -25.65
N ASP A 709 -1.77 10.12 -25.84
CA ASP A 709 -1.15 9.10 -26.66
C ASP A 709 -2.16 8.44 -27.58
N LEU A 710 -1.86 8.40 -28.87
CA LEU A 710 -2.78 7.96 -29.91
C LEU A 710 -3.09 6.47 -29.88
N VAL A 711 -2.32 5.71 -29.11
CA VAL A 711 -2.60 4.30 -28.90
C VAL A 711 -3.99 4.05 -28.31
N ILE A 712 -4.67 5.04 -27.73
CA ILE A 712 -6.04 4.88 -27.21
C ILE A 712 -7.06 4.48 -28.30
N TYR A 713 -6.88 4.95 -29.54
CA TYR A 713 -7.77 4.58 -30.66
C TYR A 713 -7.76 3.08 -30.97
N GLY A 714 -6.70 2.36 -30.56
CA GLY A 714 -6.62 0.90 -30.66
C GLY A 714 -6.76 0.19 -29.32
N SER A 715 -5.99 0.62 -28.32
CA SER A 715 -5.89 -0.06 -27.03
C SER A 715 -7.12 0.15 -26.14
N SER A 716 -7.66 1.36 -26.08
CA SER A 716 -8.90 1.63 -25.35
C SER A 716 -10.11 1.04 -26.06
N TRP A 717 -10.14 1.08 -27.40
CA TRP A 717 -11.12 0.37 -28.22
C TRP A 717 -11.12 -1.14 -27.91
N SER A 718 -9.95 -1.79 -27.98
CA SER A 718 -9.79 -3.21 -27.67
C SER A 718 -10.26 -3.54 -26.25
N PHE A 719 -9.95 -2.70 -25.27
CA PHE A 719 -10.43 -2.85 -23.89
C PHE A 719 -11.96 -2.71 -23.78
N ALA A 720 -12.56 -1.66 -24.35
CA ALA A 720 -14.00 -1.43 -24.30
C ALA A 720 -14.78 -2.53 -25.05
N ARG A 721 -14.24 -3.00 -26.18
CA ARG A 721 -14.75 -4.13 -26.94
C ARG A 721 -14.73 -5.41 -26.12
N TRP A 722 -13.60 -5.74 -25.50
CA TRP A 722 -13.47 -6.88 -24.59
C TRP A 722 -14.43 -6.80 -23.41
N ALA A 723 -14.52 -5.63 -22.76
CA ALA A 723 -15.42 -5.43 -21.63
C ALA A 723 -16.88 -5.62 -22.05
N THR A 724 -17.27 -5.10 -23.21
CA THR A 724 -18.60 -5.30 -23.77
C THR A 724 -18.87 -6.77 -24.06
N ASP A 725 -17.96 -7.45 -24.76
CA ASP A 725 -18.13 -8.87 -25.09
C ASP A 725 -18.24 -9.77 -23.85
N THR A 726 -17.56 -9.37 -22.78
CA THR A 726 -17.46 -10.13 -21.54
C THR A 726 -18.65 -9.90 -20.62
N TYR A 727 -19.17 -8.67 -20.54
CA TYR A 727 -20.13 -8.24 -19.52
C TYR A 727 -21.49 -7.77 -20.09
N ASP A 728 -21.74 -7.94 -21.39
CA ASP A 728 -23.01 -7.56 -22.01
C ASP A 728 -24.24 -8.33 -21.53
N ASN A 729 -24.05 -9.44 -20.80
CA ASN A 729 -25.12 -10.34 -20.37
C ASN A 729 -26.02 -10.79 -21.54
N GLY A 730 -25.45 -10.95 -22.74
CA GLY A 730 -26.17 -11.34 -23.95
C GLY A 730 -26.91 -10.21 -24.66
N ASN A 731 -26.79 -8.95 -24.19
CA ASN A 731 -27.37 -7.79 -24.85
C ASN A 731 -26.34 -6.65 -24.99
N GLU A 732 -25.52 -6.76 -26.02
CA GLU A 732 -24.47 -5.80 -26.35
C GLU A 732 -24.99 -4.35 -26.45
N SER A 733 -26.12 -4.14 -27.13
CA SER A 733 -26.69 -2.80 -27.30
C SER A 733 -27.23 -2.20 -26.00
N ALA A 734 -27.60 -3.03 -25.01
CA ALA A 734 -27.94 -2.53 -23.68
C ALA A 734 -26.68 -2.10 -22.93
N PHE A 735 -25.59 -2.88 -23.03
CA PHE A 735 -24.32 -2.56 -22.39
C PHE A 735 -23.68 -1.30 -22.94
N THR A 736 -23.51 -1.20 -24.27
CA THR A 736 -22.90 -0.02 -24.90
C THR A 736 -23.74 1.24 -24.65
N ARG A 737 -25.07 1.13 -24.70
CA ARG A 737 -25.97 2.22 -24.30
C ARG A 737 -25.77 2.65 -22.86
N SER A 738 -25.60 1.70 -21.93
CA SER A 738 -25.42 2.01 -20.50
C SER A 738 -24.09 2.73 -20.18
N LEU A 739 -23.08 2.62 -21.06
CA LEU A 739 -21.84 3.39 -20.96
C LEU A 739 -22.06 4.86 -21.33
N VAL A 740 -22.99 5.16 -22.25
CA VAL A 740 -23.23 6.52 -22.74
C VAL A 740 -24.37 7.22 -21.98
N GLN A 741 -25.46 6.50 -21.71
CA GLN A 741 -26.68 7.03 -21.08
C GLN A 741 -26.58 7.09 -19.56
N GLN A 742 -25.63 7.88 -19.07
CA GLN A 742 -25.43 8.07 -17.65
C GLN A 742 -25.00 9.50 -17.34
N ARG A 743 -25.41 9.96 -16.16
CA ARG A 743 -25.27 11.36 -15.76
C ARG A 743 -23.91 11.65 -15.13
N ASP A 744 -23.53 10.85 -14.13
CA ASP A 744 -22.48 11.23 -13.17
C ASP A 744 -21.21 10.37 -13.28
N ASP A 745 -21.30 9.16 -13.84
CA ASP A 745 -20.14 8.30 -13.99
C ASP A 745 -19.28 8.75 -15.19
N ARG A 746 -18.00 8.39 -15.22
CA ARG A 746 -17.11 8.52 -16.38
C ARG A 746 -15.86 7.66 -16.22
N GLY A 747 -15.14 7.43 -17.31
CA GLY A 747 -13.90 6.69 -17.41
C GLY A 747 -13.94 5.36 -16.69
N ILE A 748 -12.99 5.18 -15.79
CA ILE A 748 -12.83 3.94 -15.02
C ILE A 748 -14.05 3.69 -14.14
N THR A 749 -14.59 4.71 -13.46
CA THR A 749 -15.79 4.59 -12.63
C THR A 749 -16.98 4.12 -13.44
N ASN A 750 -17.13 4.63 -14.67
CA ASN A 750 -18.20 4.20 -15.58
C ASN A 750 -18.12 2.70 -15.85
N ILE A 751 -16.98 2.22 -16.35
CA ILE A 751 -16.77 0.80 -16.66
C ILE A 751 -16.90 -0.10 -15.41
N VAL A 752 -16.35 0.31 -14.27
CA VAL A 752 -16.45 -0.44 -13.00
C VAL A 752 -17.91 -0.64 -12.59
N ASN A 753 -18.73 0.41 -12.66
CA ASN A 753 -20.14 0.34 -12.27
C ASN A 753 -20.98 -0.54 -13.21
N ARG A 754 -20.66 -0.62 -14.53
CA ARG A 754 -21.45 -1.42 -15.50
C ARG A 754 -21.05 -2.88 -15.51
N THR A 755 -19.76 -3.15 -15.28
CA THR A 755 -19.24 -4.52 -15.17
C THR A 755 -19.49 -5.12 -13.78
N GLY A 756 -19.66 -4.28 -12.76
CA GLY A 756 -19.72 -4.70 -11.36
C GLY A 756 -18.39 -5.25 -10.83
N ARG A 757 -17.26 -4.89 -11.48
CA ARG A 757 -15.92 -5.44 -11.19
C ARG A 757 -14.93 -4.33 -10.84
N PRO A 758 -14.03 -4.53 -9.86
CA PRO A 758 -12.97 -3.58 -9.56
C PRO A 758 -12.05 -3.35 -10.76
N TRP A 759 -11.55 -2.11 -10.90
CA TRP A 759 -10.62 -1.74 -11.99
C TRP A 759 -9.39 -2.66 -12.10
N ALA A 760 -8.81 -3.03 -10.96
CA ALA A 760 -7.66 -3.94 -10.93
C ALA A 760 -8.00 -5.32 -11.52
N GLU A 761 -9.19 -5.88 -11.24
CA GLU A 761 -9.63 -7.16 -11.82
C GLU A 761 -9.83 -7.03 -13.34
N LEU A 762 -10.46 -5.95 -13.80
CA LEU A 762 -10.70 -5.72 -15.23
C LEU A 762 -9.40 -5.59 -16.01
N LEU A 763 -8.46 -4.77 -15.53
CA LEU A 763 -7.17 -4.58 -16.17
C LEU A 763 -6.35 -5.88 -16.17
N ALA A 764 -6.43 -6.64 -15.08
CA ALA A 764 -5.76 -7.92 -14.97
C ALA A 764 -6.26 -8.93 -16.01
N LEU A 765 -7.57 -9.14 -16.08
CA LEU A 765 -8.18 -10.07 -17.02
C LEU A 765 -7.95 -9.62 -18.48
N PHE A 766 -8.07 -8.32 -18.77
CA PHE A 766 -7.79 -7.80 -20.11
C PHE A 766 -6.32 -7.95 -20.52
N SER A 767 -5.37 -7.68 -19.60
CA SER A 767 -3.94 -7.85 -19.87
C SER A 767 -3.62 -9.31 -20.23
N MET A 768 -4.24 -10.25 -19.52
CA MET A 768 -4.08 -11.67 -19.77
C MET A 768 -4.83 -12.10 -21.04
N ALA A 769 -6.04 -11.62 -21.30
CA ALA A 769 -6.75 -11.85 -22.55
C ALA A 769 -5.93 -11.38 -23.76
N SER A 770 -5.37 -10.17 -23.69
CA SER A 770 -4.49 -9.62 -24.72
C SER A 770 -3.23 -10.46 -24.97
N THR A 771 -2.79 -11.24 -23.97
CA THR A 771 -1.58 -12.08 -24.07
C THR A 771 -1.91 -13.51 -24.51
N ALA A 772 -2.98 -14.07 -23.95
CA ALA A 772 -3.35 -15.48 -24.06
C ALA A 772 -4.32 -15.76 -25.21
N ASP A 773 -5.07 -14.77 -25.68
CA ASP A 773 -6.03 -14.97 -26.76
C ASP A 773 -5.35 -15.60 -27.98
N ASN A 774 -6.00 -16.63 -28.53
CA ASN A 774 -5.51 -17.42 -29.66
C ASN A 774 -4.07 -17.98 -29.47
N TYR A 775 -3.60 -18.17 -28.23
CA TYR A 775 -2.27 -18.69 -27.96
C TYR A 775 -2.10 -20.12 -28.53
N PRO A 776 -1.05 -20.40 -29.33
CA PRO A 776 -0.88 -21.69 -29.99
C PRO A 776 -0.77 -22.86 -29.01
N GLY A 777 -1.70 -23.81 -29.11
CA GLY A 777 -1.72 -25.01 -28.29
C GLY A 777 -1.96 -24.76 -26.79
N GLY A 778 -2.48 -23.58 -26.42
CA GLY A 778 -2.90 -23.26 -25.06
C GLY A 778 -4.34 -23.67 -24.79
N THR A 779 -4.63 -24.15 -23.59
CA THR A 779 -6.02 -24.31 -23.11
C THR A 779 -6.37 -23.10 -22.26
N ILE A 780 -7.55 -22.50 -22.49
CA ILE A 780 -8.07 -21.38 -21.70
C ILE A 780 -9.51 -21.74 -21.31
N THR A 781 -9.76 -21.94 -20.02
CA THR A 781 -11.09 -22.32 -19.51
C THR A 781 -11.96 -21.11 -19.21
N ASP A 782 -11.37 -20.03 -18.68
CA ASP A 782 -12.09 -18.79 -18.42
C ASP A 782 -12.27 -17.98 -19.72
N SER A 783 -13.52 -17.82 -20.16
CA SER A 783 -13.87 -17.07 -21.37
C SER A 783 -13.49 -15.59 -21.29
N ARG A 784 -13.30 -15.03 -20.09
CA ARG A 784 -12.85 -13.65 -19.87
C ARG A 784 -11.40 -13.42 -20.31
N LEU A 785 -10.62 -14.48 -20.50
CA LEU A 785 -9.23 -14.43 -20.97
C LEU A 785 -9.11 -14.59 -22.49
N ARG A 786 -10.16 -14.22 -23.23
CA ARG A 786 -10.23 -14.27 -24.70
C ARG A 786 -10.73 -12.96 -25.27
N LEU A 787 -10.50 -12.73 -26.55
CA LEU A 787 -11.02 -11.59 -27.33
C LEU A 787 -11.99 -12.14 -28.39
N PRO A 788 -13.24 -12.44 -28.03
CA PRO A 788 -14.15 -13.22 -28.89
C PRO A 788 -14.57 -12.50 -30.16
N GLY A 789 -14.46 -11.16 -30.21
CA GLY A 789 -14.80 -10.40 -31.40
C GLY A 789 -13.76 -10.46 -32.53
N TRP A 790 -12.49 -10.69 -32.21
CA TRP A 790 -11.36 -10.51 -33.14
C TRP A 790 -10.21 -11.49 -32.89
N ASN A 791 -9.75 -12.15 -33.95
CA ASN A 791 -8.52 -12.93 -33.89
C ASN A 791 -7.29 -12.02 -34.03
N THR A 792 -6.85 -11.42 -32.93
CA THR A 792 -5.78 -10.40 -32.96
C THR A 792 -4.45 -10.92 -33.50
N ARG A 793 -4.11 -12.19 -33.25
CA ARG A 793 -2.88 -12.82 -33.78
C ARG A 793 -2.95 -13.01 -35.29
N ASP A 794 -4.06 -13.50 -35.82
CA ASP A 794 -4.28 -13.61 -37.26
C ASP A 794 -4.27 -12.24 -37.94
N MET A 795 -4.93 -11.24 -37.32
CA MET A 795 -4.95 -9.86 -37.79
C MET A 795 -3.53 -9.30 -37.98
N PHE A 796 -2.69 -9.38 -36.95
CA PHE A 796 -1.31 -8.89 -37.03
C PHE A 796 -0.44 -9.71 -37.98
N SER A 797 -0.68 -11.02 -38.10
CA SER A 797 -0.02 -11.86 -39.10
C SER A 797 -0.37 -11.42 -40.53
N GLY A 798 -1.65 -11.14 -40.80
CA GLY A 798 -2.12 -10.62 -42.07
C GLY A 798 -1.57 -9.23 -42.40
N MET A 799 -1.56 -8.32 -41.43
CA MET A 799 -0.94 -7.00 -41.56
C MET A 799 0.55 -7.12 -41.90
N ASN A 800 1.30 -7.98 -41.20
CA ASN A 800 2.71 -8.25 -41.48
C ASN A 800 2.95 -8.78 -42.90
N ALA A 801 2.11 -9.72 -43.34
CA ALA A 801 2.26 -10.39 -44.64
C ALA A 801 1.84 -9.52 -45.84
N ASN A 802 0.89 -8.61 -45.66
CA ASN A 802 0.26 -7.89 -46.78
C ASN A 802 0.54 -6.38 -46.83
N LEU A 803 0.90 -5.74 -45.72
CA LEU A 803 1.19 -4.31 -45.67
C LEU A 803 2.69 -4.11 -45.78
N VAL A 804 3.16 -3.68 -46.96
CA VAL A 804 4.59 -3.57 -47.26
C VAL A 804 4.95 -2.21 -47.87
N PHE A 805 6.13 -1.71 -47.53
CA PHE A 805 6.78 -0.60 -48.22
C PHE A 805 7.59 -1.14 -49.38
N ARG A 806 7.50 -0.49 -50.55
CA ARG A 806 8.44 -0.75 -51.65
C ARG A 806 9.70 0.08 -51.43
N ASN A 807 10.84 -0.60 -51.38
CA ASN A 807 12.15 0.01 -51.28
C ASN A 807 12.61 0.48 -52.68
N ALA A 808 13.60 1.39 -52.71
CA ALA A 808 14.13 1.96 -53.95
C ALA A 808 14.76 0.92 -54.90
N ASP A 809 15.21 -0.21 -54.35
CA ASP A 809 15.78 -1.35 -55.09
C ASP A 809 14.72 -2.33 -55.63
N GLY A 810 13.43 -2.03 -55.44
CA GLY A 810 12.31 -2.88 -55.84
C GLY A 810 11.95 -3.99 -54.85
N SER A 811 12.73 -4.18 -53.77
CA SER A 811 12.37 -5.09 -52.68
C SER A 811 11.22 -4.52 -51.83
N THR A 812 10.63 -5.36 -50.99
CA THR A 812 9.54 -4.96 -50.09
C THR A 812 9.88 -5.23 -48.63
N THR A 813 9.61 -4.26 -47.75
CA THR A 813 9.75 -4.40 -46.30
C THR A 813 8.37 -4.37 -45.64
N PRO A 814 8.03 -5.29 -44.72
CA PRO A 814 6.80 -5.21 -43.94
C PRO A 814 6.66 -3.87 -43.21
N ALA A 815 5.51 -3.22 -43.33
CA ALA A 815 5.17 -2.03 -42.56
C ALA A 815 4.93 -2.35 -41.08
N PHE A 816 4.50 -3.58 -40.81
CA PHE A 816 4.26 -4.13 -39.47
C PHE A 816 5.11 -5.39 -39.30
N PRO A 817 6.41 -5.28 -39.00
CA PRO A 817 7.37 -6.39 -39.10
C PRO A 817 7.18 -7.53 -38.09
N LEU A 818 6.35 -7.35 -37.07
CA LEU A 818 6.04 -8.37 -36.06
C LEU A 818 4.68 -9.00 -36.34
N GLN A 819 4.63 -10.32 -36.53
CA GLN A 819 3.36 -11.07 -36.64
C GLN A 819 2.63 -11.18 -35.29
N TRP A 820 3.38 -11.05 -34.20
CA TRP A 820 2.85 -10.91 -32.85
C TRP A 820 3.57 -9.77 -32.14
N PRO A 821 3.03 -8.53 -32.19
CA PRO A 821 3.73 -7.34 -31.69
C PRO A 821 3.83 -7.29 -30.17
N LEU A 822 3.01 -8.04 -29.43
CA LEU A 822 3.04 -8.03 -27.99
C LEU A 822 4.38 -8.57 -27.49
N ARG A 823 5.14 -7.72 -26.82
CA ARG A 823 6.42 -8.10 -26.21
C ARG A 823 6.16 -8.99 -25.00
N VAL A 824 6.44 -10.28 -25.17
CA VAL A 824 6.40 -11.28 -24.10
C VAL A 824 7.83 -11.72 -23.80
N ARG A 825 8.22 -11.64 -22.54
CA ARG A 825 9.54 -12.08 -22.07
C ARG A 825 9.52 -13.59 -21.85
N THR A 826 10.54 -14.31 -22.27
CA THR A 826 10.51 -15.79 -22.28
C THR A 826 11.57 -16.42 -21.36
N PRO A 827 11.51 -16.21 -20.03
CA PRO A 827 12.45 -16.88 -19.13
C PRO A 827 12.13 -18.38 -19.02
N THR A 828 13.13 -19.17 -18.63
CA THR A 828 12.90 -20.56 -18.22
C THR A 828 12.55 -20.63 -16.74
N PHE A 829 11.95 -21.73 -16.29
CA PHE A 829 11.79 -22.00 -14.85
C PHE A 829 13.12 -21.85 -14.09
N GLY A 830 13.06 -21.34 -12.87
CA GLY A 830 14.21 -20.96 -12.05
C GLY A 830 14.52 -19.46 -12.11
N THR A 831 15.76 -19.08 -11.78
CA THR A 831 16.13 -17.67 -11.62
C THR A 831 16.05 -16.89 -12.93
N PHE A 832 15.32 -15.78 -12.93
CA PHE A 832 15.22 -14.91 -14.09
C PHE A 832 16.43 -13.96 -14.18
N SER A 833 16.95 -13.78 -15.40
CA SER A 833 18.00 -12.79 -15.70
C SER A 833 17.50 -11.37 -15.48
N ASP A 834 18.41 -10.40 -15.32
CA ASP A 834 18.04 -8.99 -15.15
C ASP A 834 17.14 -8.46 -16.27
N VAL A 835 17.45 -8.83 -17.51
CA VAL A 835 16.65 -8.44 -18.69
C VAL A 835 15.25 -9.04 -18.63
N ALA A 836 15.12 -10.30 -18.18
CA ALA A 836 13.83 -10.95 -18.06
C ALA A 836 13.01 -10.39 -16.88
N ARG A 837 13.63 -10.07 -15.74
CA ARG A 837 12.90 -9.69 -14.52
C ARG A 837 12.61 -8.20 -14.37
N ASN A 838 13.49 -7.31 -14.79
CA ASN A 838 13.41 -5.89 -14.44
C ASN A 838 12.43 -5.13 -15.34
N VAL A 839 11.50 -4.40 -14.73
CA VAL A 839 10.53 -3.51 -15.39
C VAL A 839 10.78 -2.12 -14.86
N SER A 840 11.31 -1.23 -15.71
CA SER A 840 11.77 0.08 -15.29
C SER A 840 10.66 1.13 -15.25
N GLN A 841 9.68 1.05 -16.14
CA GLN A 841 8.64 2.07 -16.29
C GLN A 841 7.33 1.45 -16.79
N LEU A 842 6.48 1.00 -15.87
CA LEU A 842 5.13 0.56 -16.18
C LEU A 842 4.10 1.65 -15.88
N ARG A 843 3.45 2.19 -16.92
CA ARG A 843 2.41 3.23 -16.77
C ARG A 843 1.12 2.69 -16.15
N GLY A 844 0.39 3.54 -15.43
CA GLY A 844 -0.98 3.24 -14.98
C GLY A 844 -1.89 2.88 -16.16
N GLY A 845 -2.64 1.79 -16.05
CA GLY A 845 -3.41 1.21 -17.16
C GLY A 845 -2.57 0.42 -18.18
N GLY A 846 -1.27 0.22 -17.93
CA GLY A 846 -0.37 -0.61 -18.75
C GLY A 846 -0.05 -1.96 -18.12
N TRP A 847 0.53 -2.86 -18.91
CA TRP A 847 1.00 -4.19 -18.45
C TRP A 847 2.23 -4.68 -19.21
N VAL A 848 2.85 -5.70 -18.64
CA VAL A 848 3.98 -6.46 -19.20
C VAL A 848 3.67 -7.96 -19.08
N ALA A 849 4.22 -8.77 -19.98
CA ALA A 849 3.92 -10.20 -20.08
C ALA A 849 5.18 -11.08 -20.09
N TRP A 850 5.04 -12.29 -19.54
CA TRP A 850 6.03 -13.35 -19.58
C TRP A 850 5.41 -14.67 -20.05
N ASP A 851 6.21 -15.48 -20.74
CA ASP A 851 5.96 -16.87 -21.10
C ASP A 851 7.05 -17.72 -20.46
N ILE A 852 6.71 -18.34 -19.33
CA ILE A 852 7.62 -19.16 -18.53
C ILE A 852 7.45 -20.61 -18.99
N SER A 853 8.52 -21.21 -19.49
CA SER A 853 8.50 -22.60 -19.96
C SER A 853 9.85 -23.32 -19.79
N GLY A 854 9.94 -24.57 -20.25
CA GLY A 854 11.11 -25.43 -20.11
C GLY A 854 10.97 -26.45 -18.98
N THR A 855 12.08 -27.09 -18.60
CA THR A 855 12.08 -28.13 -17.56
C THR A 855 11.95 -27.50 -16.18
N GLN A 856 10.88 -27.84 -15.46
CA GLN A 856 10.69 -27.46 -14.07
C GLN A 856 11.23 -28.57 -13.15
N VAL A 857 12.35 -28.31 -12.47
CA VAL A 857 13.00 -29.27 -11.56
C VAL A 857 12.71 -29.02 -10.09
N ALA A 858 12.14 -27.85 -9.76
CA ALA A 858 11.82 -27.41 -8.41
C ALA A 858 10.60 -26.46 -8.43
N PRO A 859 9.93 -26.24 -7.29
CA PRO A 859 8.84 -25.27 -7.23
C PRO A 859 9.27 -23.89 -7.73
N GLN A 860 8.40 -23.25 -8.50
CA GLN A 860 8.67 -21.96 -9.13
C GLN A 860 8.15 -20.84 -8.23
N VAL A 861 9.04 -20.02 -7.69
CA VAL A 861 8.63 -18.81 -6.95
C VAL A 861 8.37 -17.68 -7.93
N LEU A 862 7.23 -17.01 -7.80
CA LEU A 862 6.90 -15.76 -8.47
C LEU A 862 6.60 -14.69 -7.43
N ALA A 863 7.34 -13.58 -7.49
CA ALA A 863 7.18 -12.45 -6.60
C ALA A 863 7.49 -11.14 -7.30
N ILE A 864 6.67 -10.12 -7.05
CA ILE A 864 6.98 -8.74 -7.43
C ILE A 864 7.70 -8.06 -6.27
N ARG A 865 8.80 -7.36 -6.55
CA ARG A 865 9.52 -6.51 -5.60
C ARG A 865 9.90 -5.20 -6.26
N SER A 866 10.13 -4.14 -5.49
CA SER A 866 10.75 -2.94 -6.06
C SER A 866 12.13 -3.28 -6.63
N ILE A 867 12.64 -2.46 -7.56
CA ILE A 867 14.00 -2.67 -8.12
C ILE A 867 15.07 -2.68 -7.01
N ALA A 868 14.85 -1.97 -5.91
CA ALA A 868 15.72 -1.98 -4.73
C ALA A 868 15.56 -3.21 -3.81
N GLY A 869 14.69 -4.17 -4.17
CA GLY A 869 14.40 -5.37 -3.37
C GLY A 869 13.38 -5.16 -2.24
N GLY A 870 12.80 -3.97 -2.12
CA GLY A 870 11.76 -3.62 -1.15
C GLY A 870 10.36 -4.11 -1.55
N PRO A 871 9.30 -3.70 -0.82
CA PRO A 871 7.94 -4.13 -1.09
C PRO A 871 7.50 -3.79 -2.53
N PRO A 872 6.53 -4.55 -3.10
CA PRO A 872 5.96 -4.24 -4.40
C PRO A 872 5.43 -2.80 -4.46
N PRO A 873 5.53 -2.10 -5.61
CA PRO A 873 4.89 -0.81 -5.79
C PRO A 873 3.37 -0.90 -5.60
N VAL A 874 2.77 0.14 -5.03
CA VAL A 874 1.31 0.23 -4.83
C VAL A 874 0.61 0.19 -6.18
N GLY A 875 -0.49 -0.58 -6.26
CA GLY A 875 -1.29 -0.72 -7.48
C GLY A 875 -0.71 -1.68 -8.51
N VAL A 876 0.46 -2.28 -8.29
CA VAL A 876 0.99 -3.35 -9.15
C VAL A 876 0.41 -4.70 -8.74
N GLY A 877 -0.25 -5.35 -9.69
CA GLY A 877 -0.79 -6.71 -9.54
C GLY A 877 -0.21 -7.67 -10.58
N MET A 878 -0.54 -8.95 -10.46
CA MET A 878 -0.11 -10.03 -11.36
C MET A 878 -1.24 -11.01 -11.66
N VAL A 879 -1.29 -11.53 -12.89
CA VAL A 879 -2.10 -12.70 -13.25
C VAL A 879 -1.16 -13.81 -13.70
N VAL A 880 -1.39 -15.02 -13.22
CA VAL A 880 -0.66 -16.22 -13.65
C VAL A 880 -1.66 -17.19 -14.27
N LEU A 881 -1.48 -17.55 -15.53
CA LEU A 881 -2.29 -18.53 -16.26
C LEU A 881 -1.40 -19.72 -16.62
N ARG A 882 -1.84 -20.94 -16.31
CA ARG A 882 -1.17 -22.15 -16.81
C ARG A 882 -1.78 -22.52 -18.15
N VAL A 883 -1.02 -22.42 -19.25
CA VAL A 883 -1.53 -22.72 -20.60
C VAL A 883 -1.26 -24.15 -21.04
N GLN A 884 -0.27 -24.83 -20.46
CA GLN A 884 0.11 -26.22 -20.74
C GLN A 884 0.57 -26.96 -19.48
#